data_AF-A0A0N5BYT8-F1
#
_entry.id   AF-A0A0N5BYT8-F1
#
_cell.length_a   1.000
_cell.length_b   1.000
_cell.length_c   1.000
_cell.angle_alpha   90.00
_cell.angle_beta   90.00
_cell.angle_gamma   90.00
#
_symmetry.space_group_name_H-M   'P 1'
#
loop_
_entity.id
_entity.type
_entity.pdbx_description
1 polymer ?
#
loop_
_entity_poly.entity_id
_entity_poly.type
_entity_poly.pdbx_seq_one_letter_code
_entity_poly.pdbx_strand_id
1 'polypeptide(L)'
;MNKLSSNVDCQFCNRKIEKPGYLDHLRDTHEYTDDKFLKVIVCPLFECKTKGRQYSFKNFKIHWRKFHVLHFNHRCNSERILNIDSSIDCINNDIKSEKLSNVIDQVVCQLLKNHKHTDQFVFDIFSALQVIFSATEDGTLIKALSNTQFLNLKKKSKLFVKKLEGNEDSSFSDDSDCEGIENVHVMENNLGKAFSTDLCMDVANHLKVIDYASEENDNKLKVVVYYDDIGINNPLSSHRINGMITHCGYSILNTKKESSKLNTLRTFAVSPMALLKSDRYESFFKETLKKFKEAKIAHKDKVYDLEIFSVIGDHPILQDLFKRKKNFGNRGYDQCRGCTIPASLYNKYLECKKVEEMVRLDHDIEMVPEWNHIISDSFHDISEGILGNMLYSAINNFLIVTRYDHIELKNDILAMSNKYECLNTLKGVLKDDFFKLSSEKKHIMKKGRFPLTGSQTNVLARMFYEVLMKFICSSEEINSFDSNVILKLRQHLYILKCILNLLYLMESFEFDSDNLEKMVEETVNNFFKILFVTYGENMKLSMKYHFILHYPLMIKKFGLPVYLSCKRFESLNKYVKEKMVLNCCKKNIGLSIIRKIVYDNFLNSLIHENKISDSISLIRKTWDFNCSLDESLMECSTLEHVLEYEILNLNMQLNESIVNENNE
;
A
#
# COMPACT_ATOMS: atom_id res chain seq x y z
N MET A 1 -17.51 -63.60 -10.20
CA MET A 1 -18.23 -62.32 -10.13
C MET A 1 -18.07 -61.60 -11.47
N ASN A 2 -19.18 -61.35 -12.16
CA ASN A 2 -19.22 -60.84 -13.53
C ASN A 2 -18.54 -59.48 -13.64
N LYS A 3 -17.61 -59.33 -14.61
CA LYS A 3 -17.10 -58.02 -15.05
C LYS A 3 -18.30 -57.20 -15.52
N LEU A 4 -18.75 -56.24 -14.70
CA LEU A 4 -19.71 -55.23 -15.11
C LEU A 4 -19.17 -54.56 -16.38
N SER A 5 -19.90 -54.74 -17.48
CA SER A 5 -19.64 -54.07 -18.76
C SER A 5 -19.31 -52.58 -18.51
N SER A 6 -18.15 -52.13 -18.98
CA SER A 6 -17.71 -50.73 -18.93
C SER A 6 -18.51 -49.82 -19.85
N ASN A 7 -19.47 -50.38 -20.60
CA ASN A 7 -20.32 -49.66 -21.54
C ASN A 7 -21.69 -49.32 -20.94
N VAL A 8 -22.20 -48.16 -21.30
CA VAL A 8 -23.54 -47.66 -21.01
C VAL A 8 -24.29 -47.39 -22.31
N ASP A 9 -25.59 -47.70 -22.33
CA ASP A 9 -26.46 -47.40 -23.47
C ASP A 9 -26.92 -45.94 -23.39
N CYS A 10 -26.69 -45.18 -24.46
CA CYS A 10 -27.17 -43.81 -24.57
C CYS A 10 -28.69 -43.79 -24.79
N GLN A 11 -29.45 -43.15 -23.88
CA GLN A 11 -30.91 -43.09 -23.95
C GLN A 11 -31.48 -42.44 -25.23
N PHE A 12 -30.66 -41.67 -25.97
CA PHE A 12 -31.11 -40.92 -27.14
C PHE A 12 -30.84 -41.63 -28.47
N CYS A 13 -29.82 -42.50 -28.55
CA CYS A 13 -29.46 -43.20 -29.78
C CYS A 13 -29.18 -44.70 -29.60
N ASN A 14 -29.34 -45.23 -28.38
CA ASN A 14 -29.08 -46.62 -27.99
C ASN A 14 -27.68 -47.14 -28.34
N ARG A 15 -26.71 -46.26 -28.59
CA ARG A 15 -25.31 -46.65 -28.79
C ARG A 15 -24.69 -47.03 -27.45
N LYS A 16 -23.90 -48.11 -27.44
CA LYS A 16 -23.04 -48.52 -26.31
C LYS A 16 -21.79 -47.68 -26.29
N ILE A 17 -21.52 -47.06 -25.15
CA ILE A 17 -20.42 -46.10 -25.00
C ILE A 17 -19.68 -46.40 -23.72
N GLU A 18 -18.35 -46.36 -23.76
CA GLU A 18 -17.56 -46.49 -22.55
C GLU A 18 -17.90 -45.37 -21.56
N LYS A 19 -18.07 -45.73 -20.28
CA LYS A 19 -18.42 -44.79 -19.20
C LYS A 19 -17.60 -43.48 -19.20
N PRO A 20 -16.27 -43.47 -19.48
CA PRO A 20 -15.48 -42.25 -19.54
C PRO A 20 -15.90 -41.29 -20.67
N GLY A 21 -16.27 -41.85 -21.85
CA GLY A 21 -16.64 -41.07 -23.04
C GLY A 21 -18.12 -40.67 -23.11
N TYR A 22 -18.94 -41.05 -22.12
CA TYR A 22 -20.39 -40.84 -22.19
C TYR A 22 -20.80 -39.35 -22.22
N LEU A 23 -20.12 -38.49 -21.45
CA LEU A 23 -20.41 -37.05 -21.46
C LEU A 23 -20.01 -36.38 -22.77
N ASP A 24 -18.88 -36.79 -23.35
CA ASP A 24 -18.42 -36.26 -24.63
C ASP A 24 -19.35 -36.71 -25.76
N HIS A 25 -19.79 -37.97 -25.77
CA HIS A 25 -20.82 -38.41 -26.72
C HIS A 25 -22.12 -37.60 -26.61
N LEU A 26 -22.63 -37.36 -25.39
CA LEU A 26 -23.85 -36.57 -25.22
C LEU A 26 -23.69 -35.16 -25.80
N ARG A 27 -22.53 -34.53 -25.58
CA ARG A 27 -22.23 -33.20 -26.11
C ARG A 27 -22.06 -33.20 -27.63
N ASP A 28 -21.31 -34.16 -28.16
CA ASP A 28 -20.80 -34.10 -29.53
C ASP A 28 -21.78 -34.73 -30.54
N THR A 29 -22.66 -35.64 -30.09
CA THR A 29 -23.60 -36.34 -30.98
C THR A 29 -25.05 -35.86 -30.86
N HIS A 30 -25.41 -35.17 -29.77
CA HIS A 30 -26.78 -34.71 -29.54
C HIS A 30 -26.79 -33.19 -29.46
N GLU A 31 -27.01 -32.56 -30.62
CA GLU A 31 -27.06 -31.11 -30.88
C GLU A 31 -28.05 -30.35 -29.96
N TYR A 32 -28.98 -31.09 -29.34
CA TYR A 32 -30.05 -30.57 -28.47
C TYR A 32 -29.73 -30.62 -26.97
N THR A 33 -28.46 -30.81 -26.57
CA THR A 33 -28.04 -30.84 -25.15
C THR A 33 -27.70 -29.47 -24.56
N ASP A 34 -27.78 -28.40 -25.36
CA ASP A 34 -27.81 -27.03 -24.86
C ASP A 34 -29.18 -26.72 -24.23
N ASP A 35 -29.17 -26.08 -23.05
CA ASP A 35 -30.29 -25.91 -22.09
C ASP A 35 -31.60 -25.28 -22.64
N LYS A 36 -31.69 -24.98 -23.95
CA LYS A 36 -32.86 -24.34 -24.60
C LYS A 36 -33.98 -25.30 -25.00
N PHE A 37 -33.75 -26.61 -25.07
CA PHE A 37 -34.81 -27.59 -25.38
C PHE A 37 -34.90 -28.64 -24.26
N LEU A 38 -36.06 -28.71 -23.60
CA LEU A 38 -36.35 -29.58 -22.45
C LEU A 38 -36.38 -31.06 -22.85
N LYS A 39 -35.21 -31.67 -23.06
CA LYS A 39 -35.06 -33.13 -23.01
C LYS A 39 -34.32 -33.52 -21.74
N VAL A 40 -35.01 -34.30 -20.93
CA VAL A 40 -34.52 -34.66 -19.61
C VAL A 40 -33.63 -35.90 -19.69
N ILE A 41 -32.44 -35.83 -19.07
CA ILE A 41 -31.46 -36.91 -19.05
C ILE A 41 -31.64 -37.75 -17.80
N VAL A 42 -31.73 -39.07 -17.98
CA VAL A 42 -31.74 -40.04 -16.89
C VAL A 42 -30.38 -40.73 -16.83
N CYS A 43 -29.89 -41.02 -15.62
CA CYS A 43 -28.64 -41.75 -15.46
C CYS A 43 -28.78 -43.19 -16.01
N PRO A 44 -27.97 -43.60 -17.00
CA PRO A 44 -28.04 -44.94 -17.60
C PRO A 44 -27.49 -46.04 -16.70
N LEU A 45 -26.81 -45.70 -15.59
CA LEU A 45 -26.19 -46.68 -14.71
C LEU A 45 -27.21 -47.29 -13.77
N PHE A 46 -27.40 -48.60 -13.87
CA PHE A 46 -28.38 -49.35 -13.09
C PHE A 46 -28.16 -49.20 -11.57
N GLU A 47 -26.91 -49.14 -11.14
CA GLU A 47 -26.51 -49.06 -9.72
C GLU A 47 -26.54 -47.63 -9.17
N CYS A 48 -26.89 -46.63 -9.98
CA CYS A 48 -26.95 -45.25 -9.53
C CYS A 48 -28.12 -45.05 -8.54
N LYS A 49 -27.83 -44.52 -7.35
CA LYS A 49 -28.85 -44.21 -6.32
C LYS A 49 -29.93 -43.24 -6.78
N THR A 50 -29.68 -42.48 -7.85
CA THR A 50 -30.65 -41.54 -8.44
C THR A 50 -31.17 -42.00 -9.80
N LYS A 51 -31.13 -43.30 -10.09
CA LYS A 51 -31.68 -43.85 -11.34
C LYS A 51 -33.17 -43.49 -11.45
N GLY A 52 -33.61 -43.13 -12.65
CA GLY A 52 -34.97 -42.63 -12.90
C GLY A 52 -35.15 -41.15 -12.62
N ARG A 53 -34.23 -40.50 -11.88
CA ARG A 53 -34.25 -39.05 -11.71
C ARG A 53 -33.89 -38.36 -13.01
N GLN A 54 -34.66 -37.32 -13.26
CA GLN A 54 -34.66 -36.49 -14.44
C GLN A 54 -33.74 -35.27 -14.24
N TYR A 55 -32.73 -35.09 -15.10
CA TYR A 55 -31.73 -34.02 -15.02
C TYR A 55 -31.71 -33.13 -16.27
N SER A 56 -31.51 -31.82 -16.11
CA SER A 56 -30.97 -30.98 -17.19
C SER A 56 -29.53 -31.39 -17.51
N PHE A 57 -29.01 -31.08 -18.70
CA PHE A 57 -27.63 -31.44 -19.07
C PHE A 57 -26.59 -30.90 -18.09
N LYS A 58 -26.76 -29.64 -17.66
CA LYS A 58 -25.91 -29.02 -16.64
C LYS A 58 -25.90 -29.79 -15.32
N ASN A 59 -27.07 -30.19 -14.82
CA ASN A 59 -27.20 -30.94 -13.58
C ASN A 59 -26.73 -32.39 -13.73
N PHE A 60 -26.95 -32.99 -14.89
CA PHE A 60 -26.47 -34.33 -15.22
C PHE A 60 -24.94 -34.39 -15.23
N LYS A 61 -24.26 -33.37 -15.78
CA LYS A 61 -22.80 -33.27 -15.77
C LYS A 61 -22.22 -33.23 -14.35
N ILE A 62 -22.88 -32.49 -13.44
CA ILE A 62 -22.50 -32.44 -12.01
C ILE A 62 -22.70 -33.81 -11.37
N HIS A 63 -23.88 -34.41 -11.57
CA HIS A 63 -24.19 -35.75 -11.09
C HIS A 63 -23.17 -36.79 -11.58
N TRP A 64 -22.89 -36.84 -12.89
CA TRP A 64 -21.98 -37.80 -13.50
C TRP A 64 -20.55 -37.71 -12.94
N ARG A 65 -20.03 -36.48 -12.81
CA ARG A 65 -18.71 -36.24 -12.23
C ARG A 65 -18.65 -36.64 -10.76
N LYS A 66 -19.69 -36.31 -9.98
CA LYS A 66 -19.74 -36.57 -8.54
C LYS A 66 -19.91 -38.05 -8.20
N PHE A 67 -20.67 -38.81 -8.99
CA PHE A 67 -21.03 -40.18 -8.60
C PHE A 67 -20.35 -41.27 -9.43
N HIS A 68 -19.87 -40.94 -10.65
CA HIS A 68 -19.40 -41.97 -11.59
C HIS A 68 -17.95 -41.75 -12.07
N VAL A 69 -17.36 -40.57 -11.87
CA VAL A 69 -15.96 -40.27 -12.26
C VAL A 69 -14.97 -40.44 -11.09
N LEU A 70 -15.42 -40.35 -9.84
CA LEU A 70 -14.55 -40.33 -8.65
C LEU A 70 -13.84 -41.66 -8.30
N HIS A 71 -14.11 -42.77 -9.01
CA HIS A 71 -13.45 -44.06 -8.76
C HIS A 71 -12.39 -44.47 -9.79
N PHE A 72 -12.15 -43.66 -10.84
CA PHE A 72 -11.06 -43.91 -11.78
C PHE A 72 -9.82 -43.08 -11.41
N ASN A 73 -9.18 -43.46 -10.30
CA ASN A 73 -7.74 -43.22 -10.16
C ASN A 73 -7.03 -44.07 -11.22
N HIS A 74 -6.13 -43.45 -11.97
CA HIS A 74 -5.23 -44.08 -12.92
C HIS A 74 -4.57 -45.33 -12.31
N ARG A 75 -5.09 -46.52 -12.63
CA ARG A 75 -4.26 -47.73 -12.73
C ARG A 75 -3.55 -47.63 -14.08
N CYS A 76 -2.34 -47.08 -14.06
CA CYS A 76 -1.37 -47.42 -15.09
C CYS A 76 -1.20 -48.94 -15.08
N ASN A 77 -1.40 -49.57 -16.24
CA ASN A 77 -1.10 -50.98 -16.46
C ASN A 77 0.40 -51.22 -16.23
N SER A 78 0.74 -51.68 -15.04
CA SER A 78 2.04 -52.26 -14.71
C SER A 78 1.98 -53.76 -14.97
N GLU A 79 2.08 -54.19 -16.23
CA GLU A 79 2.30 -55.60 -16.54
C GLU A 79 2.98 -55.77 -17.91
N ARG A 80 4.27 -55.41 -17.93
CA ARG A 80 5.37 -56.06 -18.66
C ARG A 80 6.58 -55.13 -18.60
N ILE A 81 7.54 -55.49 -17.77
CA ILE A 81 9.00 -55.46 -17.99
C ILE A 81 9.59 -56.04 -16.70
N LEU A 82 9.85 -57.34 -16.73
CA LEU A 82 10.80 -57.98 -15.82
C LEU A 82 12.14 -57.99 -16.55
N ASN A 83 13.04 -57.11 -16.11
CA ASN A 83 14.43 -57.42 -15.77
C ASN A 83 15.15 -56.11 -15.45
N ILE A 84 15.38 -55.89 -14.16
CA ILE A 84 16.19 -54.81 -13.62
C ILE A 84 17.57 -55.40 -13.32
N ASP A 85 18.54 -55.02 -14.14
CA ASP A 85 19.85 -54.53 -13.71
C ASP A 85 19.92 -53.12 -14.34
N SER A 86 19.83 -52.00 -13.61
CA SER A 86 20.92 -51.46 -12.81
C SER A 86 20.40 -50.24 -12.02
N SER A 87 20.51 -50.31 -10.69
CA SER A 87 20.00 -49.36 -9.71
C SER A 87 20.70 -47.99 -9.66
N ILE A 88 21.61 -47.70 -10.60
CA ILE A 88 22.45 -46.50 -10.60
C ILE A 88 21.91 -45.43 -11.59
N ASP A 89 21.32 -45.84 -12.71
CA ASP A 89 20.76 -44.90 -13.70
C ASP A 89 19.43 -44.27 -13.27
N CYS A 90 18.61 -44.97 -12.48
CA CYS A 90 17.40 -44.40 -11.90
C CYS A 90 17.71 -43.29 -10.88
N ILE A 91 18.76 -43.44 -10.06
CA ILE A 91 19.17 -42.43 -9.09
C ILE A 91 19.72 -41.18 -9.81
N ASN A 92 20.51 -41.37 -10.87
CA ASN A 92 21.03 -40.28 -11.68
C ASN A 92 19.95 -39.51 -12.45
N ASN A 93 18.92 -40.21 -12.95
CA ASN A 93 17.79 -39.58 -13.64
C ASN A 93 16.88 -38.81 -12.67
N ASP A 94 16.75 -39.26 -11.43
CA ASP A 94 15.95 -38.58 -10.41
C ASP A 94 16.62 -37.27 -9.99
N ILE A 95 17.93 -37.29 -9.73
CA ILE A 95 18.72 -36.08 -9.43
C ILE A 95 18.70 -35.09 -10.60
N LYS A 96 18.81 -35.58 -11.86
CA LYS A 96 18.70 -34.73 -13.04
C LYS A 96 17.32 -34.08 -13.16
N SER A 97 16.25 -34.85 -12.97
CA SER A 97 14.87 -34.34 -13.04
C SER A 97 14.60 -33.29 -11.96
N GLU A 98 15.16 -33.45 -10.76
CA GLU A 98 15.06 -32.48 -9.66
C GLU A 98 15.79 -31.17 -10.00
N LYS A 99 17.05 -31.25 -10.45
CA LYS A 99 17.79 -30.07 -10.91
C LYS A 99 17.05 -29.32 -12.01
N LEU A 100 16.49 -30.04 -12.97
CA LEU A 100 15.76 -29.46 -14.09
C LEU A 100 14.43 -28.82 -13.62
N SER A 101 13.74 -29.44 -12.66
CA SER A 101 12.55 -28.85 -12.05
C SER A 101 12.84 -27.52 -11.36
N ASN A 102 13.98 -27.41 -10.68
CA ASN A 102 14.43 -26.15 -10.05
C ASN A 102 14.72 -25.07 -11.11
N VAL A 103 15.33 -25.43 -12.24
CA VAL A 103 15.56 -24.48 -13.34
C VAL A 103 14.24 -24.01 -13.94
N ILE A 104 13.29 -24.93 -14.18
CA ILE A 104 11.95 -24.58 -14.69
C ILE A 104 11.25 -23.65 -13.71
N ASP A 105 11.25 -23.97 -12.41
CA ASP A 105 10.67 -23.13 -11.36
C ASP A 105 11.31 -21.74 -11.35
N GLN A 106 12.64 -21.63 -11.40
CA GLN A 106 13.34 -20.34 -11.44
C GLN A 106 12.90 -19.49 -12.64
N VAL A 107 12.87 -20.06 -13.85
CA VAL A 107 12.50 -19.34 -15.07
C VAL A 107 11.03 -18.91 -15.04
N VAL A 108 10.13 -19.83 -14.68
CA VAL A 108 8.69 -19.54 -14.62
C VAL A 108 8.38 -18.54 -13.51
N CYS A 109 8.99 -18.67 -12.33
CA CYS A 109 8.81 -17.71 -11.24
C CYS A 109 9.30 -16.32 -11.64
N GLN A 110 10.44 -16.21 -12.33
CA GLN A 110 10.94 -14.93 -12.84
C GLN A 110 9.98 -14.31 -13.86
N LEU A 111 9.43 -15.11 -14.77
CA LEU A 111 8.40 -14.66 -15.72
C LEU A 111 7.15 -14.16 -14.98
N LEU A 112 6.62 -14.94 -14.05
CA LEU A 112 5.43 -14.58 -13.28
C LEU A 112 5.65 -13.33 -12.40
N LYS A 113 6.88 -13.10 -11.93
CA LYS A 113 7.26 -11.90 -11.18
C LYS A 113 7.31 -10.65 -12.05
N ASN A 114 7.85 -10.78 -13.26
CA ASN A 114 8.04 -9.66 -14.19
C ASN A 114 6.74 -9.25 -14.89
N HIS A 115 5.72 -10.11 -14.88
CA HIS A 115 4.48 -9.89 -15.63
C HIS A 115 3.22 -9.99 -14.77
N LYS A 116 2.28 -9.09 -15.05
CA LYS A 116 0.91 -9.17 -14.55
C LYS A 116 0.24 -10.44 -15.07
N HIS A 117 -0.26 -11.28 -14.16
CA HIS A 117 -0.83 -12.57 -14.52
C HIS A 117 -2.15 -12.88 -13.78
N THR A 118 -2.98 -13.69 -14.41
CA THR A 118 -4.19 -14.26 -13.81
C THR A 118 -3.89 -15.65 -13.24
N ASP A 119 -4.82 -16.18 -12.44
CA ASP A 119 -4.73 -17.59 -12.00
C ASP A 119 -4.71 -18.54 -13.21
N GLN A 120 -5.50 -18.25 -14.24
CA GLN A 120 -5.58 -19.06 -15.47
C GLN A 120 -4.25 -19.07 -16.21
N PHE A 121 -3.58 -17.93 -16.33
CA PHE A 121 -2.27 -17.83 -16.99
C PHE A 121 -1.22 -18.77 -16.38
N VAL A 122 -1.23 -18.97 -15.06
CA VAL A 122 -0.33 -19.93 -14.39
C VAL A 122 -0.61 -21.36 -14.84
N PHE A 123 -1.88 -21.74 -14.98
CA PHE A 123 -2.27 -23.07 -15.49
C PHE A 123 -1.96 -23.23 -16.97
N ASP A 124 -2.11 -22.16 -17.76
CA ASP A 124 -1.80 -22.16 -19.19
C ASP A 124 -0.30 -22.36 -19.43
N ILE A 125 0.57 -21.71 -18.64
CA ILE A 125 2.04 -21.94 -18.69
C ILE A 125 2.35 -23.42 -18.43
N PHE A 126 1.80 -23.99 -17.35
CA PHE A 126 2.05 -25.40 -17.04
C PHE A 126 1.57 -26.32 -18.16
N SER A 127 0.38 -26.05 -18.70
CA SER A 127 -0.20 -26.84 -19.80
C SER A 127 0.65 -26.75 -21.07
N ALA A 128 1.14 -25.56 -21.40
CA ALA A 128 2.05 -25.36 -22.54
C ALA A 128 3.37 -26.14 -22.35
N LEU A 129 3.99 -26.06 -21.18
CA LEU A 129 5.18 -26.85 -20.86
C LEU A 129 4.91 -28.36 -20.93
N GLN A 130 3.74 -28.80 -20.47
CA GLN A 130 3.36 -30.20 -20.53
C GLN A 130 3.25 -30.70 -21.97
N VAL A 131 2.64 -29.92 -22.87
CA VAL A 131 2.55 -30.26 -24.30
C VAL A 131 3.94 -30.29 -24.94
N ILE A 132 4.77 -29.27 -24.70
CA ILE A 132 6.12 -29.18 -25.27
C ILE A 132 6.96 -30.37 -24.81
N PHE A 133 7.01 -30.66 -23.50
CA PHE A 133 7.85 -31.74 -22.99
C PHE A 133 7.33 -33.12 -23.38
N SER A 134 6.00 -33.31 -23.45
CA SER A 134 5.44 -34.58 -23.95
C SER A 134 5.81 -34.82 -25.41
N ALA A 135 5.88 -33.77 -26.24
CA ALA A 135 6.30 -33.88 -27.64
C ALA A 135 7.79 -34.22 -27.81
N THR A 136 8.63 -34.05 -26.78
CA THR A 136 10.04 -34.46 -26.83
C THR A 136 10.26 -35.94 -26.54
N GLU A 137 9.25 -36.63 -25.98
CA GLU A 137 9.34 -38.02 -25.49
C GLU A 137 10.44 -38.25 -24.42
N ASP A 138 11.03 -37.19 -23.85
CA ASP A 138 12.03 -37.28 -22.80
C ASP A 138 11.37 -37.46 -21.41
N GLY A 139 11.47 -38.68 -20.87
CA GLY A 139 10.96 -39.03 -19.55
C GLY A 139 11.52 -38.17 -18.41
N THR A 140 12.74 -37.64 -18.55
CA THR A 140 13.39 -36.74 -17.56
C THR A 140 12.69 -35.39 -17.52
N LEU A 141 12.38 -34.81 -18.68
CA LEU A 141 11.66 -33.53 -18.80
C LEU A 141 10.23 -33.64 -18.27
N ILE A 142 9.54 -34.73 -18.63
CA ILE A 142 8.17 -35.00 -18.16
C ILE A 142 8.16 -35.16 -16.63
N LYS A 143 9.11 -35.93 -16.08
CA LYS A 143 9.26 -36.10 -14.62
C LYS A 143 9.63 -34.79 -13.93
N ALA A 144 10.54 -34.00 -14.50
CA ALA A 144 10.94 -32.70 -13.97
C ALA A 144 9.74 -31.74 -13.87
N LEU A 145 8.88 -31.69 -14.89
CA LEU A 145 7.67 -30.86 -14.85
C LEU A 145 6.71 -31.29 -13.73
N SER A 146 6.55 -32.59 -13.51
CA SER A 146 5.71 -33.11 -12.42
C SER A 146 6.23 -32.73 -11.03
N ASN A 147 7.54 -32.49 -10.91
CA ASN A 147 8.22 -32.09 -9.68
C ASN A 147 8.22 -30.58 -9.44
N THR A 148 7.81 -29.76 -10.42
CA THR A 148 7.80 -28.29 -10.29
C THR A 148 6.93 -27.82 -9.12
N GLN A 149 7.43 -26.80 -8.42
CA GLN A 149 6.81 -26.26 -7.23
C GLN A 149 5.84 -25.13 -7.54
N PHE A 150 6.03 -24.34 -8.60
CA PHE A 150 5.20 -23.15 -8.85
C PHE A 150 3.70 -23.50 -8.92
N LEU A 151 3.32 -24.57 -9.61
CA LEU A 151 1.91 -24.99 -9.68
C LEU A 151 1.42 -25.60 -8.36
N ASN A 152 2.26 -26.39 -7.69
CA ASN A 152 1.94 -27.00 -6.41
C ASN A 152 1.70 -25.94 -5.32
N LEU A 153 2.54 -24.90 -5.28
CA LEU A 153 2.39 -23.74 -4.40
C LEU A 153 1.12 -22.95 -4.73
N LYS A 154 0.75 -22.83 -6.01
CA LYS A 154 -0.54 -22.21 -6.39
C LYS A 154 -1.73 -22.97 -5.81
N LYS A 155 -1.71 -24.30 -5.86
CA LYS A 155 -2.76 -25.14 -5.26
C LYS A 155 -2.77 -25.01 -3.74
N LYS A 156 -1.59 -25.06 -3.10
CA LYS A 156 -1.42 -24.96 -1.64
C LYS A 156 -1.74 -23.56 -1.09
N SER A 157 -1.64 -22.49 -1.87
CA SER A 157 -1.91 -21.10 -1.43
C SER A 157 -3.24 -20.92 -0.68
N LYS A 158 -4.27 -21.70 -1.04
CA LYS A 158 -5.58 -21.66 -0.37
C LYS A 158 -5.53 -22.07 1.10
N LEU A 159 -4.64 -22.97 1.48
CA LEU A 159 -4.51 -23.51 2.84
C LEU A 159 -3.92 -22.50 3.82
N PHE A 160 -3.21 -21.50 3.29
CA PHE A 160 -2.54 -20.44 4.06
C PHE A 160 -3.33 -19.12 4.05
N VAL A 161 -4.56 -19.14 3.54
CA VAL A 161 -5.51 -18.06 3.74
C VAL A 161 -6.34 -18.40 4.97
N LYS A 162 -6.37 -17.50 5.94
CA LYS A 162 -7.19 -17.60 7.14
C LYS A 162 -8.33 -16.59 7.04
N LYS A 163 -9.50 -16.97 7.54
CA LYS A 163 -10.58 -16.01 7.82
C LYS A 163 -10.29 -15.41 9.19
N LEU A 164 -10.50 -14.11 9.35
CA LEU A 164 -10.48 -13.49 10.67
C LEU A 164 -11.86 -13.72 11.29
N GLU A 165 -11.87 -14.33 12.46
CA GLU A 165 -13.06 -14.63 13.24
C GLU A 165 -12.92 -13.87 14.55
N GLY A 166 -13.93 -13.08 14.92
CA GLY A 166 -14.00 -12.54 16.28
C GLY A 166 -14.22 -13.69 17.26
N ASN A 167 -13.79 -13.53 18.51
CA ASN A 167 -14.05 -14.53 19.57
C ASN A 167 -15.51 -15.03 19.51
N GLU A 168 -15.70 -16.28 19.12
CA GLU A 168 -16.99 -16.96 19.18
C GLU A 168 -17.14 -17.62 20.56
N ASP A 169 -17.87 -16.95 21.46
CA ASP A 169 -18.66 -17.63 22.49
C ASP A 169 -20.09 -17.94 21.98
N SER A 170 -20.31 -17.87 20.67
CA SER A 170 -21.55 -18.33 20.05
C SER A 170 -21.24 -19.46 19.07
N SER A 171 -21.32 -20.68 19.58
CA SER A 171 -21.35 -21.91 18.80
C SER A 171 -22.39 -21.80 17.68
N PHE A 172 -21.95 -21.71 16.42
CA PHE A 172 -22.82 -21.98 15.29
C PHE A 172 -22.98 -23.49 15.15
N SER A 173 -24.13 -24.00 15.61
CA SER A 173 -24.66 -25.27 15.14
C SER A 173 -25.20 -25.07 13.73
N ASP A 174 -24.52 -25.64 12.74
CA ASP A 174 -25.13 -25.97 11.46
C ASP A 174 -26.23 -27.00 11.73
N ASP A 175 -27.50 -26.57 11.74
CA ASP A 175 -28.61 -27.30 11.12
C ASP A 175 -29.99 -26.63 11.35
N SER A 176 -30.83 -26.79 10.33
CA SER A 176 -32.30 -26.71 10.28
C SER A 176 -32.96 -25.40 9.81
N ASP A 177 -33.59 -25.56 8.64
CA ASP A 177 -34.70 -24.78 8.12
C ASP A 177 -35.80 -24.59 9.17
N CYS A 178 -36.22 -23.35 9.43
CA CYS A 178 -37.57 -23.01 9.91
C CYS A 178 -37.85 -21.53 9.59
N GLU A 179 -38.88 -21.29 8.79
CA GLU A 179 -39.50 -19.98 8.61
C GLU A 179 -40.12 -19.52 9.94
N GLY A 180 -39.77 -18.32 10.40
CA GLY A 180 -40.34 -17.72 11.60
C GLY A 180 -39.76 -16.35 11.88
N ILE A 181 -40.55 -15.31 11.59
CA ILE A 181 -40.23 -13.89 11.77
C ILE A 181 -40.20 -13.57 13.27
N GLU A 182 -39.03 -13.27 13.83
CA GLU A 182 -38.86 -12.31 14.92
C GLU A 182 -37.56 -11.52 14.71
N ASN A 183 -37.69 -10.18 14.72
CA ASN A 183 -36.60 -9.23 14.54
C ASN A 183 -35.64 -9.25 15.75
N VAL A 184 -34.74 -10.22 15.79
CA VAL A 184 -33.50 -10.10 16.54
C VAL A 184 -32.51 -9.41 15.61
N HIS A 185 -32.09 -8.19 15.96
CA HIS A 185 -30.91 -7.55 15.35
C HIS A 185 -29.69 -8.42 15.67
N VAL A 186 -29.46 -9.46 14.86
CA VAL A 186 -28.18 -10.17 14.84
C VAL A 186 -27.15 -9.13 14.43
N MET A 187 -26.26 -8.75 15.36
CA MET A 187 -25.08 -7.97 15.00
C MET A 187 -24.35 -8.73 13.91
N GLU A 188 -24.39 -8.23 12.67
CA GLU A 188 -23.60 -8.78 11.58
C GLU A 188 -22.13 -8.82 12.04
N ASN A 189 -21.51 -10.00 11.96
CA ASN A 189 -20.09 -10.16 12.27
C ASN A 189 -19.27 -9.23 11.35
N ASN A 190 -18.75 -8.12 11.89
CA ASN A 190 -17.97 -7.12 11.15
C ASN A 190 -16.73 -7.73 10.45
N LEU A 191 -16.25 -8.88 10.93
CA LEU A 191 -15.11 -9.62 10.37
C LEU A 191 -15.52 -10.69 9.34
N GLY A 192 -16.80 -10.85 9.03
CA GLY A 192 -17.32 -11.94 8.19
C GLY A 192 -16.70 -12.04 6.78
N LYS A 193 -16.04 -10.98 6.29
CA LYS A 193 -15.27 -10.95 5.03
C LYS A 193 -13.83 -10.45 5.18
N ALA A 194 -13.29 -10.48 6.40
CA ALA A 194 -11.91 -10.17 6.68
C ALA A 194 -11.06 -11.45 6.53
N PHE A 195 -10.00 -11.37 5.72
CA PHE A 195 -9.09 -12.50 5.47
C PHE A 195 -7.66 -12.09 5.74
N SER A 196 -6.86 -13.04 6.20
CA SER A 196 -5.45 -12.83 6.49
C SER A 196 -4.56 -13.95 5.94
N THR A 197 -3.27 -13.66 5.82
CA THR A 197 -2.25 -14.69 5.65
C THR A 197 -2.10 -15.50 6.95
N ASP A 198 -1.54 -16.69 6.83
CA ASP A 198 -1.00 -17.42 7.98
C ASP A 198 0.26 -16.69 8.49
N LEU A 199 0.08 -15.88 9.54
CA LEU A 199 1.11 -14.96 10.02
C LEU A 199 2.40 -15.70 10.42
N CYS A 200 2.28 -16.80 11.16
CA CYS A 200 3.44 -17.55 11.63
C CYS A 200 4.28 -18.09 10.47
N MET A 201 3.61 -18.67 9.47
CA MET A 201 4.26 -19.19 8.27
C MET A 201 4.85 -18.06 7.40
N ASP A 202 4.11 -16.96 7.23
CA ASP A 202 4.56 -15.83 6.41
C ASP A 202 5.83 -15.20 6.98
N VAL A 203 5.85 -14.94 8.29
CA VAL A 203 7.02 -14.39 8.99
C VAL A 203 8.19 -15.37 8.95
N ALA A 204 7.98 -16.66 9.25
CA ALA A 204 9.04 -17.67 9.22
C ALA A 204 9.70 -17.78 7.83
N ASN A 205 8.90 -17.66 6.76
CA ASN A 205 9.42 -17.64 5.39
C ASN A 205 10.12 -16.31 5.06
N HIS A 206 9.60 -15.19 5.55
CA HIS A 206 10.21 -13.89 5.35
C HIS A 206 11.62 -13.83 5.97
N LEU A 207 11.79 -14.37 7.19
CA LEU A 207 13.08 -14.48 7.89
C LEU A 207 14.14 -15.28 7.12
N LYS A 208 13.76 -16.17 6.19
CA LYS A 208 14.73 -16.86 5.32
C LYS A 208 15.37 -15.94 4.29
N VAL A 209 14.66 -14.87 3.91
CA VAL A 209 15.07 -13.94 2.85
C VAL A 209 15.70 -12.68 3.43
N ILE A 210 15.30 -12.28 4.64
CA ILE A 210 15.89 -11.13 5.31
C ILE A 210 17.07 -11.54 6.19
N ASP A 211 18.13 -10.73 6.08
CA ASP A 211 19.31 -10.77 6.92
C ASP A 211 18.98 -10.19 8.31
N TYR A 212 18.15 -10.90 9.09
CA TYR A 212 17.75 -10.48 10.44
C TYR A 212 18.88 -10.76 11.40
N ALA A 213 19.33 -9.72 12.10
CA ALA A 213 20.28 -9.87 13.19
C ALA A 213 19.54 -9.84 14.52
N SER A 214 19.18 -11.01 15.03
CA SER A 214 18.86 -11.13 16.45
C SER A 214 20.13 -10.80 17.24
N GLU A 215 20.05 -9.90 18.20
CA GLU A 215 20.99 -9.98 19.33
C GLU A 215 20.85 -11.38 19.95
N GLU A 216 21.97 -11.99 20.35
CA GLU A 216 22.02 -13.44 20.63
C GLU A 216 21.01 -13.93 21.69
N ASN A 217 20.43 -13.00 22.46
CA ASN A 217 19.59 -13.27 23.63
C ASN A 217 18.14 -12.74 23.57
N ASP A 218 17.69 -12.09 22.48
CA ASP A 218 16.30 -11.61 22.42
C ASP A 218 15.44 -12.56 21.56
N ASN A 219 14.58 -13.35 22.22
CA ASN A 219 13.59 -14.21 21.55
C ASN A 219 12.37 -13.41 21.08
N LYS A 220 12.58 -12.15 20.68
CA LYS A 220 11.54 -11.24 20.21
C LYS A 220 11.88 -10.67 18.83
N LEU A 221 10.84 -10.49 18.03
CA LEU A 221 10.88 -9.81 16.75
C LEU A 221 10.02 -8.55 16.87
N LYS A 222 10.65 -7.39 16.82
CA LYS A 222 9.93 -6.11 16.79
C LYS A 222 9.23 -5.93 15.46
N VAL A 223 7.93 -5.66 15.49
CA VAL A 223 7.10 -5.46 14.29
C VAL A 223 6.41 -4.10 14.28
N VAL A 224 6.38 -3.48 13.11
CA VAL A 224 5.53 -2.31 12.85
C VAL A 224 4.30 -2.79 12.10
N VAL A 225 3.11 -2.45 12.60
CA VAL A 225 1.83 -2.82 11.98
C VAL A 225 1.22 -1.59 11.33
N TYR A 226 0.83 -1.69 10.07
CA TYR A 226 0.31 -0.59 9.27
C TYR A 226 -1.16 -0.82 8.92
N TYR A 227 -1.95 0.25 8.92
CA TYR A 227 -3.36 0.25 8.53
C TYR A 227 -3.67 1.40 7.58
N ASP A 228 -4.42 1.12 6.52
CA ASP A 228 -4.92 2.15 5.59
C ASP A 228 -6.19 1.68 4.87
N ASP A 229 -7.01 2.65 4.45
CA ASP A 229 -8.18 2.44 3.61
C ASP A 229 -7.85 2.72 2.13
N ILE A 230 -7.93 1.69 1.30
CA ILE A 230 -7.57 1.79 -0.12
C ILE A 230 -8.76 1.54 -1.04
N GLY A 231 -8.92 2.45 -2.00
CA GLY A 231 -9.85 2.27 -3.12
C GLY A 231 -9.25 1.41 -4.22
N ILE A 232 -9.93 0.30 -4.54
CA ILE A 232 -9.52 -0.65 -5.59
C ILE A 232 -10.19 -0.34 -6.94
N ASN A 233 -11.40 0.22 -6.91
CA ASN A 233 -12.14 0.52 -8.14
C ASN A 233 -11.64 1.82 -8.79
N ASN A 234 -11.82 1.93 -10.12
CA ASN A 234 -11.54 3.17 -10.83
C ASN A 234 -12.35 4.31 -10.17
N PRO A 235 -11.70 5.42 -9.76
CA PRO A 235 -12.35 6.57 -9.12
C PRO A 235 -13.53 7.14 -9.92
N LEU A 236 -13.49 7.00 -11.25
CA LEU A 236 -14.52 7.50 -12.17
C LEU A 236 -15.69 6.52 -12.37
N SER A 237 -15.65 5.32 -11.80
CA SER A 237 -16.70 4.32 -11.98
C SER A 237 -17.90 4.55 -11.06
N SER A 238 -19.10 4.21 -11.55
CA SER A 238 -20.36 4.22 -10.78
C SER A 238 -20.34 3.30 -9.55
N HIS A 239 -19.37 2.39 -9.45
CA HIS A 239 -19.21 1.45 -8.34
C HIS A 239 -18.05 1.80 -7.38
N ARG A 240 -17.61 3.06 -7.34
CA ARG A 240 -16.50 3.52 -6.49
C ARG A 240 -16.63 3.11 -5.01
N ILE A 241 -17.85 3.15 -4.46
CA ILE A 241 -18.13 2.89 -3.03
C ILE A 241 -17.95 1.40 -2.70
N ASN A 242 -18.25 0.50 -3.63
CA ASN A 242 -18.21 -0.96 -3.42
C ASN A 242 -16.79 -1.56 -3.58
N GLY A 243 -15.75 -0.73 -3.71
CA GLY A 243 -14.37 -1.15 -3.94
C GLY A 243 -13.38 -0.69 -2.87
N MET A 244 -13.85 -0.11 -1.76
CA MET A 244 -12.99 0.31 -0.67
C MET A 244 -12.70 -0.88 0.25
N ILE A 245 -11.42 -1.10 0.56
CA ILE A 245 -10.97 -2.10 1.52
C ILE A 245 -10.09 -1.44 2.56
N THR A 246 -10.03 -2.05 3.73
CA THR A 246 -9.03 -1.75 4.76
C THR A 246 -7.93 -2.79 4.64
N HIS A 247 -6.70 -2.32 4.58
CA HIS A 247 -5.51 -3.11 4.41
C HIS A 247 -4.66 -3.03 5.69
N CYS A 248 -4.30 -4.19 6.22
CA CYS A 248 -3.36 -4.34 7.32
C CYS A 248 -2.08 -4.98 6.78
N GLY A 249 -0.97 -4.26 6.91
CA GLY A 249 0.37 -4.74 6.58
C GLY A 249 1.29 -4.74 7.81
N TYR A 250 2.47 -5.30 7.65
CA TYR A 250 3.49 -5.27 8.69
C TYR A 250 4.91 -5.24 8.11
N SER A 251 5.87 -4.82 8.94
CA SER A 251 7.30 -4.96 8.68
C SER A 251 8.02 -5.46 9.94
N ILE A 252 9.15 -6.14 9.75
CA ILE A 252 10.02 -6.57 10.86
C ILE A 252 11.15 -5.55 10.98
N LEU A 253 11.30 -4.95 12.16
CA LEU A 253 12.38 -4.02 12.46
C LEU A 253 13.70 -4.79 12.54
N ASN A 254 14.65 -4.39 11.71
CA ASN A 254 15.98 -4.97 11.66
C ASN A 254 17.00 -3.89 12.01
N THR A 255 17.66 -4.03 13.15
CA THR A 255 18.61 -3.05 13.69
C THR A 255 19.91 -2.94 12.89
N LYS A 256 20.18 -3.85 11.93
CA LYS A 256 21.42 -3.83 11.11
C LYS A 256 21.23 -3.35 9.66
N LYS A 257 20.01 -3.01 9.22
CA LYS A 257 19.78 -2.61 7.82
C LYS A 257 19.63 -1.10 7.66
N GLU A 258 20.53 -0.54 6.85
CA GLU A 258 20.44 0.78 6.23
C GLU A 258 19.59 0.77 4.94
N SER A 259 18.70 -0.22 4.76
CA SER A 259 18.05 -0.47 3.46
C SER A 259 16.55 -0.15 3.49
N SER A 260 16.15 0.80 2.65
CA SER A 260 14.76 1.27 2.50
C SER A 260 13.91 0.45 1.52
N LYS A 261 14.29 -0.80 1.21
CA LYS A 261 13.65 -1.61 0.16
C LYS A 261 12.22 -2.03 0.52
N LEU A 262 11.37 -2.09 -0.50
CA LEU A 262 9.98 -2.57 -0.41
C LEU A 262 9.82 -4.02 0.05
N ASN A 263 10.89 -4.82 -0.06
CA ASN A 263 10.87 -6.23 0.29
C ASN A 263 10.74 -6.52 1.79
N THR A 264 10.71 -5.50 2.66
CA THR A 264 10.52 -5.62 4.12
C THR A 264 9.07 -5.50 4.57
N LEU A 265 8.16 -5.02 3.71
CA LEU A 265 6.74 -4.85 4.01
C LEU A 265 5.93 -6.02 3.45
N ARG A 266 5.01 -6.52 4.27
CA ARG A 266 4.19 -7.70 3.98
C ARG A 266 2.73 -7.36 4.24
N THR A 267 1.83 -7.81 3.37
CA THR A 267 0.40 -7.74 3.65
C THR A 267 0.02 -8.87 4.61
N PHE A 268 -0.65 -8.53 5.70
CA PHE A 268 -1.21 -9.50 6.63
C PHE A 268 -2.68 -9.73 6.36
N ALA A 269 -3.52 -8.70 6.42
CA ALA A 269 -4.96 -8.85 6.35
C ALA A 269 -5.64 -7.81 5.47
N VAL A 270 -6.79 -8.17 4.92
CA VAL A 270 -7.64 -7.31 4.10
C VAL A 270 -9.11 -7.57 4.41
N SER A 271 -9.89 -6.50 4.55
CA SER A 271 -11.34 -6.56 4.76
C SER A 271 -12.06 -5.49 3.94
N PRO A 272 -13.31 -5.69 3.50
CA PRO A 272 -14.16 -4.62 2.98
C PRO A 272 -14.38 -3.52 4.02
N MET A 273 -14.02 -2.28 3.68
CA MET A 273 -14.11 -1.12 4.59
C MET A 273 -15.54 -0.89 5.11
N ALA A 274 -16.55 -1.14 4.27
CA ALA A 274 -17.96 -0.94 4.65
C ALA A 274 -18.39 -1.78 5.86
N LEU A 275 -17.80 -2.97 6.05
CA LEU A 275 -18.12 -3.84 7.19
C LEU A 275 -17.42 -3.40 8.47
N LEU A 276 -16.28 -2.71 8.36
CA LEU A 276 -15.49 -2.27 9.51
C LEU A 276 -15.90 -0.88 9.99
N LYS A 277 -16.56 -0.08 9.16
CA LYS A 277 -16.98 1.28 9.56
C LYS A 277 -18.08 1.30 10.61
N SER A 278 -18.84 0.22 10.75
CA SER A 278 -19.94 0.09 11.73
C SER A 278 -19.45 0.24 13.18
N ASP A 279 -18.28 -0.32 13.50
CA ASP A 279 -17.65 -0.28 14.83
C ASP A 279 -16.36 0.58 14.86
N ARG A 280 -16.17 1.44 13.86
CA ARG A 280 -14.94 2.24 13.70
C ARG A 280 -13.68 1.38 13.76
N TYR A 281 -13.72 0.23 13.09
CA TYR A 281 -12.61 -0.72 12.93
C TYR A 281 -12.17 -1.41 14.22
N GLU A 282 -12.89 -1.24 15.33
CA GLU A 282 -12.49 -1.73 16.66
C GLU A 282 -12.29 -3.26 16.67
N SER A 283 -13.23 -4.02 16.10
CA SER A 283 -13.08 -5.48 15.99
C SER A 283 -11.89 -5.89 15.13
N PHE A 284 -11.62 -5.16 14.05
CA PHE A 284 -10.51 -5.45 13.14
C PHE A 284 -9.16 -5.15 13.77
N PHE A 285 -9.00 -4.00 14.43
CA PHE A 285 -7.78 -3.68 15.16
C PHE A 285 -7.52 -4.71 16.26
N LYS A 286 -8.53 -5.03 17.08
CA LYS A 286 -8.39 -5.99 18.17
C LYS A 286 -7.95 -7.36 17.67
N GLU A 287 -8.65 -7.92 16.68
CA GLU A 287 -8.34 -9.27 16.20
C GLU A 287 -6.99 -9.33 15.47
N THR A 288 -6.65 -8.31 14.66
CA THR A 288 -5.36 -8.31 13.97
C THR A 288 -4.19 -8.17 14.95
N LEU A 289 -4.24 -7.23 15.91
CA LEU A 289 -3.18 -7.05 16.91
C LEU A 289 -3.07 -8.27 17.85
N LYS A 290 -4.19 -8.91 18.18
CA LYS A 290 -4.20 -10.18 18.94
C LYS A 290 -3.42 -11.27 18.23
N LYS A 291 -3.63 -11.46 16.92
CA LYS A 291 -2.86 -12.44 16.12
C LYS A 291 -1.36 -12.17 16.15
N PHE A 292 -0.94 -10.89 16.12
CA PHE A 292 0.48 -10.56 16.27
C PHE A 292 1.00 -10.96 17.66
N LYS A 293 0.31 -10.57 18.74
CA LYS A 293 0.73 -10.89 20.11
C LYS A 293 0.79 -12.39 20.42
N GLU A 294 -0.11 -13.18 19.84
CA GLU A 294 -0.19 -14.63 20.06
C GLU A 294 0.78 -15.43 19.16
N ALA A 295 1.35 -14.80 18.14
CA ALA A 295 2.19 -15.50 17.17
C ALA A 295 3.50 -16.00 17.78
N LYS A 296 3.78 -17.30 17.55
CA LYS A 296 5.05 -17.96 17.88
C LYS A 296 5.75 -18.39 16.59
N ILE A 297 6.90 -17.78 16.30
CA ILE A 297 7.61 -17.97 15.03
C ILE A 297 8.75 -18.96 15.21
N ALA A 298 8.63 -20.15 14.64
CA ALA A 298 9.75 -21.11 14.59
C ALA A 298 10.68 -20.79 13.42
N HIS A 299 11.95 -20.47 13.70
CA HIS A 299 12.98 -20.22 12.69
C HIS A 299 14.39 -20.56 13.21
N LYS A 300 15.15 -21.38 12.47
CA LYS A 300 16.53 -21.82 12.82
C LYS A 300 16.64 -22.30 14.27
N ASP A 301 15.80 -23.27 14.63
CA ASP A 301 15.74 -23.90 15.96
C ASP A 301 15.42 -22.97 17.15
N LYS A 302 15.06 -21.72 16.87
CA LYS A 302 14.54 -20.76 17.86
C LYS A 302 13.06 -20.50 17.64
N VAL A 303 12.37 -20.14 18.72
CA VAL A 303 11.00 -19.63 18.69
C VAL A 303 11.03 -18.17 19.09
N TYR A 304 10.48 -17.31 18.25
CA TYR A 304 10.38 -15.89 18.51
C TYR A 304 8.95 -15.46 18.76
N ASP A 305 8.79 -14.54 19.71
CA ASP A 305 7.55 -13.82 19.93
C ASP A 305 7.54 -12.54 19.09
N LEU A 306 6.36 -12.15 18.58
CA LEU A 306 6.23 -10.85 17.93
C LEU A 306 5.93 -9.77 18.97
N GLU A 307 6.76 -8.74 19.01
CA GLU A 307 6.55 -7.56 19.82
C GLU A 307 6.09 -6.41 18.93
N ILE A 308 4.85 -5.96 19.13
CA ILE A 308 4.32 -4.81 18.40
C ILE A 308 5.06 -3.58 18.88
N PHE A 309 5.97 -3.07 18.06
CA PHE A 309 6.75 -1.88 18.35
C PHE A 309 5.93 -0.63 18.13
N SER A 310 5.18 -0.59 17.01
CA SER A 310 4.30 0.53 16.71
C SER A 310 3.15 0.15 15.77
N VAL A 311 2.03 0.86 15.91
CA VAL A 311 0.89 0.84 14.99
C VAL A 311 0.84 2.16 14.20
N ILE A 312 0.76 2.09 12.88
CA ILE A 312 0.89 3.25 12.00
C ILE A 312 -0.24 3.28 10.98
N GLY A 313 -0.69 4.46 10.62
CA GLY A 313 -1.67 4.69 9.57
C GLY A 313 -1.75 6.17 9.25
N ASP A 314 -2.61 6.51 8.29
CA ASP A 314 -2.95 7.91 8.05
C ASP A 314 -3.69 8.52 9.27
N HIS A 315 -3.86 9.86 9.30
CA HIS A 315 -4.54 10.45 10.45
C HIS A 315 -5.97 9.94 10.62
N PRO A 316 -6.85 9.88 9.59
CA PRO A 316 -8.18 9.30 9.72
C PRO A 316 -8.25 7.95 10.42
N ILE A 317 -7.47 6.96 9.99
CA ILE A 317 -7.46 5.61 10.58
C ILE A 317 -6.97 5.65 12.03
N LEU A 318 -5.88 6.38 12.30
CA LEU A 318 -5.37 6.51 13.66
C LEU A 318 -6.33 7.32 14.57
N GLN A 319 -7.11 8.26 14.03
CA GLN A 319 -8.16 8.94 14.81
C GLN A 319 -9.25 7.96 15.24
N ASP A 320 -9.66 7.04 14.35
CA ASP A 320 -10.65 6.02 14.68
C ASP A 320 -10.08 5.05 15.74
N LEU A 321 -8.83 4.61 15.60
CA LEU A 321 -8.14 3.75 16.59
C LEU A 321 -8.11 4.37 17.99
N PHE A 322 -7.71 5.64 18.10
CA PHE A 322 -7.62 6.36 19.37
C PHE A 322 -8.92 7.05 19.80
N LYS A 323 -10.04 6.76 19.12
CA LYS A 323 -11.38 7.31 19.40
C LYS A 323 -11.41 8.85 19.46
N ARG A 324 -10.56 9.52 18.66
CA ARG A 324 -10.45 10.99 18.57
C ARG A 324 -11.28 11.58 17.44
N LYS A 325 -11.54 12.89 17.52
CA LYS A 325 -12.35 13.59 16.52
C LYS A 325 -11.61 13.75 15.19
N LYS A 326 -12.26 13.34 14.09
CA LYS A 326 -11.79 13.52 12.71
C LYS A 326 -12.01 14.94 12.18
N ASN A 327 -11.45 15.92 12.88
CA ASN A 327 -11.42 17.31 12.44
C ASN A 327 -9.96 17.77 12.33
N PHE A 328 -9.51 17.99 11.10
CA PHE A 328 -8.11 18.26 10.77
C PHE A 328 -7.81 19.77 10.63
N GLY A 329 -8.81 20.63 10.84
CA GLY A 329 -8.70 22.08 10.79
C GLY A 329 -8.13 22.71 12.06
N ASN A 330 -8.34 24.02 12.19
CA ASN A 330 -7.85 24.84 13.32
C ASN A 330 -8.95 25.17 14.35
N ARG A 331 -10.01 24.36 14.41
CA ARG A 331 -11.18 24.61 15.26
C ARG A 331 -11.62 23.34 15.96
N GLY A 332 -12.09 23.48 17.20
CA GLY A 332 -12.64 22.41 18.03
C GLY A 332 -11.69 21.93 19.12
N TYR A 333 -12.09 20.88 19.82
CA TYR A 333 -11.41 20.30 20.99
C TYR A 333 -11.20 18.79 20.81
N ASP A 334 -10.19 18.23 21.46
CA ASP A 334 -9.89 16.79 21.52
C ASP A 334 -9.60 16.13 20.16
N GLN A 335 -8.81 16.80 19.31
CA GLN A 335 -8.41 16.25 18.02
C GLN A 335 -6.98 15.68 18.02
N CYS A 336 -6.02 16.30 18.73
CA CYS A 336 -4.68 15.72 18.80
C CYS A 336 -4.70 14.43 19.63
N ARG A 337 -4.12 13.36 19.06
CA ARG A 337 -3.92 12.09 19.77
C ARG A 337 -2.83 12.20 20.84
N GLY A 338 -1.79 12.97 20.54
CA GLY A 338 -0.60 13.09 21.38
C GLY A 338 -0.76 14.01 22.58
N CYS A 339 -1.54 15.10 22.49
CA CYS A 339 -1.71 16.06 23.59
C CYS A 339 -3.15 16.51 23.81
N THR A 340 -3.32 17.29 24.86
CA THR A 340 -4.60 17.89 25.30
C THR A 340 -4.87 19.26 24.68
N ILE A 341 -3.95 19.80 23.87
CA ILE A 341 -4.09 21.14 23.27
C ILE A 341 -5.25 21.14 22.26
N PRO A 342 -6.26 22.01 22.41
CA PRO A 342 -7.34 22.12 21.45
C PRO A 342 -6.88 22.84 20.18
N ALA A 343 -7.45 22.48 19.02
CA ALA A 343 -7.03 23.05 17.73
C ALA A 343 -7.20 24.57 17.63
N SER A 344 -8.09 25.18 18.42
CA SER A 344 -8.25 26.63 18.51
C SER A 344 -7.08 27.34 19.20
N LEU A 345 -6.20 26.62 19.89
CA LEU A 345 -5.05 27.16 20.61
C LEU A 345 -3.71 26.77 19.99
N TYR A 346 -3.68 26.09 18.84
CA TYR A 346 -2.42 25.70 18.19
C TYR A 346 -1.48 26.87 17.94
N ASN A 347 -2.00 28.08 17.67
CA ASN A 347 -1.19 29.29 17.48
C ASN A 347 -0.48 29.77 18.76
N LYS A 348 -0.87 29.29 19.95
CA LYS A 348 -0.23 29.62 21.24
C LYS A 348 0.86 28.62 21.64
N TYR A 349 0.90 27.45 21.00
CA TYR A 349 1.83 26.36 21.29
C TYR A 349 2.66 26.07 20.06
N LEU A 350 3.72 26.86 19.86
CA LEU A 350 4.58 26.85 18.67
C LEU A 350 5.99 26.29 18.92
N GLU A 351 6.25 25.82 20.14
CA GLU A 351 7.53 25.25 20.56
C GLU A 351 7.33 23.81 21.01
N CYS A 352 8.24 22.92 20.61
CA CYS A 352 8.18 21.49 20.94
C CYS A 352 8.06 21.24 22.45
N LYS A 353 8.88 21.92 23.27
CA LYS A 353 8.86 21.75 24.74
C LYS A 353 7.52 22.14 25.37
N LYS A 354 6.89 23.23 24.90
CA LYS A 354 5.56 23.65 25.37
C LYS A 354 4.47 22.63 25.02
N VAL A 355 4.61 21.93 23.89
CA VAL A 355 3.69 20.86 23.51
C VAL A 355 3.96 19.60 24.32
N GLU A 356 5.22 19.26 24.59
CA GLU A 356 5.63 18.12 25.41
C GLU A 356 4.99 18.16 26.81
N GLU A 357 4.94 19.35 27.44
CA GLU A 357 4.27 19.56 28.74
C GLU A 357 2.77 19.21 28.74
N MET A 358 2.13 19.23 27.56
CA MET A 358 0.69 19.00 27.39
C MET A 358 0.38 17.59 26.84
N VAL A 359 1.41 16.76 26.62
CA VAL A 359 1.28 15.40 26.09
C VAL A 359 0.44 14.55 27.04
N ARG A 360 -0.41 13.69 26.46
CA ARG A 360 -1.20 12.73 27.22
C ARG A 360 -0.27 11.67 27.77
N LEU A 361 -0.41 11.38 29.06
CA LEU A 361 0.44 10.40 29.73
C LEU A 361 0.16 8.97 29.29
N ASP A 362 -1.09 8.67 28.89
CA ASP A 362 -1.50 7.32 28.52
C ASP A 362 -2.70 7.29 27.53
N HIS A 363 -3.04 6.07 27.11
CA HIS A 363 -4.28 5.72 26.41
C HIS A 363 -4.78 4.34 26.86
N ASP A 364 -6.06 4.06 26.67
CA ASP A 364 -6.74 2.84 27.11
C ASP A 364 -6.91 1.77 26.02
N ILE A 365 -6.29 1.97 24.84
CA ILE A 365 -6.42 1.04 23.72
C ILE A 365 -5.63 -0.25 23.95
N GLU A 366 -6.35 -1.36 24.09
CA GLU A 366 -5.80 -2.70 24.29
C GLU A 366 -4.81 -3.07 23.16
N MET A 367 -3.69 -3.68 23.52
CA MET A 367 -2.66 -4.20 22.59
C MET A 367 -1.87 -3.17 21.77
N VAL A 368 -2.22 -1.89 21.83
CA VAL A 368 -1.46 -0.80 21.22
C VAL A 368 -0.34 -0.36 22.18
N PRO A 369 0.89 -0.08 21.69
CA PRO A 369 2.01 0.36 22.54
C PRO A 369 1.73 1.69 23.27
N GLU A 370 2.24 1.86 24.48
CA GLU A 370 1.96 3.01 25.36
C GLU A 370 2.13 4.38 24.69
N TRP A 371 3.19 4.58 23.90
CA TRP A 371 3.52 5.86 23.28
C TRP A 371 2.94 6.02 21.87
N ASN A 372 2.05 5.11 21.44
CA ASN A 372 1.65 5.05 20.04
C ASN A 372 0.70 6.20 19.63
N HIS A 373 0.12 6.91 20.59
CA HIS A 373 -0.73 8.09 20.39
C HIS A 373 0.03 9.33 19.93
N ILE A 374 1.35 9.41 20.18
CA ILE A 374 2.20 10.51 19.70
C ILE A 374 2.78 10.25 18.30
N ILE A 375 2.62 9.04 17.75
CA ILE A 375 3.12 8.70 16.42
C ILE A 375 2.39 9.52 15.36
N SER A 376 3.19 10.12 14.49
CA SER A 376 2.72 10.81 13.30
C SER A 376 3.65 10.55 12.13
N ASP A 377 3.07 10.34 10.96
CA ASP A 377 3.81 9.98 9.76
C ASP A 377 4.26 11.22 8.99
N SER A 378 5.58 11.37 8.88
CA SER A 378 6.24 12.47 8.16
C SER A 378 5.89 12.52 6.68
N PHE A 379 5.52 11.40 6.06
CA PHE A 379 5.09 11.39 4.67
C PHE A 379 3.78 12.16 4.49
N HIS A 380 2.75 11.87 5.29
CA HIS A 380 1.49 12.60 5.24
C HIS A 380 1.59 14.03 5.79
N ASP A 381 2.34 14.25 6.87
CA ASP A 381 2.46 15.55 7.53
C ASP A 381 3.29 16.56 6.73
N ILE A 382 4.45 16.13 6.22
CA ILE A 382 5.39 17.00 5.51
C ILE A 382 5.19 16.88 3.99
N SER A 383 5.47 15.71 3.42
CA SER A 383 5.56 15.54 1.95
C SER A 383 4.22 15.82 1.26
N GLU A 384 3.12 15.22 1.73
CA GLU A 384 1.77 15.47 1.21
C GLU A 384 1.02 16.59 1.94
N GLY A 385 1.66 17.18 2.96
CA GLY A 385 1.03 18.07 3.92
C GLY A 385 1.53 19.50 3.83
N ILE A 386 2.42 19.86 4.74
CA ILE A 386 2.92 21.21 4.95
C ILE A 386 3.71 21.71 3.72
N LEU A 387 4.54 20.86 3.12
CA LEU A 387 5.43 21.24 2.02
C LEU A 387 4.67 21.81 0.83
N GLY A 388 3.59 21.14 0.40
CA GLY A 388 2.79 21.61 -0.73
C GLY A 388 2.18 23.00 -0.49
N ASN A 389 1.78 23.32 0.75
CA ASN A 389 1.22 24.62 1.09
C ASN A 389 2.30 25.72 1.07
N MET A 390 3.46 25.43 1.67
CA MET A 390 4.54 26.40 1.78
C MET A 390 5.24 26.63 0.44
N LEU A 391 5.39 25.59 -0.37
CA LEU A 391 5.89 25.70 -1.74
C LEU A 391 4.96 26.56 -2.62
N TYR A 392 3.66 26.30 -2.54
CA TYR A 392 2.67 27.08 -3.28
C TYR A 392 2.72 28.56 -2.93
N SER A 393 2.77 28.87 -1.63
CA SER A 393 2.85 30.25 -1.17
C SER A 393 4.20 30.90 -1.52
N ALA A 394 5.32 30.19 -1.39
CA ALA A 394 6.65 30.71 -1.73
C ALA A 394 6.80 31.02 -3.22
N ILE A 395 6.34 30.12 -4.12
CA ILE A 395 6.40 30.37 -5.58
C ILE A 395 5.51 31.55 -5.96
N ASN A 396 4.26 31.60 -5.48
CA ASN A 396 3.37 32.69 -5.85
C ASN A 396 3.86 34.03 -5.29
N ASN A 397 4.35 34.07 -4.05
CA ASN A 397 4.94 35.29 -3.50
C ASN A 397 6.15 35.73 -4.32
N PHE A 398 7.06 34.82 -4.66
CA PHE A 398 8.19 35.12 -5.54
C PHE A 398 7.71 35.78 -6.82
N LEU A 399 6.82 35.15 -7.59
CA LEU A 399 6.32 35.70 -8.85
C LEU A 399 5.64 37.05 -8.70
N ILE A 400 4.92 37.28 -7.60
CA ILE A 400 4.23 38.54 -7.35
C ILE A 400 5.22 39.67 -7.06
N VAL A 401 6.15 39.45 -6.12
CA VAL A 401 7.04 40.51 -5.62
C VAL A 401 8.19 40.82 -6.57
N THR A 402 8.61 39.83 -7.37
CA THR A 402 9.69 40.01 -8.35
C THR A 402 9.18 40.30 -9.75
N ARG A 403 7.88 40.03 -10.02
CA ARG A 403 7.28 40.04 -11.36
C ARG A 403 8.03 39.13 -12.35
N TYR A 404 8.72 38.11 -11.83
CA TYR A 404 9.51 37.17 -12.63
C TYR A 404 8.60 36.39 -13.58
N ASP A 405 9.05 36.17 -14.82
CA ASP A 405 8.21 35.49 -15.80
C ASP A 405 8.00 34.02 -15.41
N HIS A 406 6.73 33.60 -15.48
CA HIS A 406 6.31 32.26 -15.12
C HIS A 406 6.87 31.15 -16.05
N ILE A 407 7.13 31.46 -17.32
CA ILE A 407 7.71 30.53 -18.29
C ILE A 407 9.23 30.44 -18.04
N GLU A 408 9.89 31.57 -17.76
CA GLU A 408 11.29 31.59 -17.32
C GLU A 408 11.49 30.77 -16.04
N LEU A 409 10.63 30.96 -15.02
CA LEU A 409 10.72 30.20 -13.77
C LEU A 409 10.60 28.68 -14.02
N LYS A 410 9.67 28.28 -14.91
CA LYS A 410 9.53 26.89 -15.33
C LYS A 410 10.82 26.37 -15.96
N ASN A 411 11.41 27.12 -16.88
CA ASN A 411 12.64 26.72 -17.58
C ASN A 411 13.83 26.60 -16.61
N ASP A 412 13.96 27.52 -15.67
CA ASP A 412 15.00 27.48 -14.63
C ASP A 412 14.85 26.27 -13.71
N ILE A 413 13.63 25.95 -13.29
CA ILE A 413 13.33 24.75 -12.51
C ILE A 413 13.69 23.49 -13.29
N LEU A 414 13.39 23.42 -14.59
CA LEU A 414 13.74 22.26 -15.43
C LEU A 414 15.25 22.17 -15.66
N ALA A 415 15.95 23.29 -15.82
CA ALA A 415 17.41 23.33 -15.91
C ALA A 415 18.07 22.81 -14.63
N MET A 416 17.60 23.25 -13.45
CA MET A 416 18.04 22.70 -12.17
C MET A 416 17.71 21.21 -12.05
N SER A 417 16.51 20.78 -12.47
CA SER A 417 16.10 19.37 -12.43
C SER A 417 17.02 18.48 -13.27
N ASN A 418 17.54 19.00 -14.39
CA ASN A 418 18.51 18.28 -15.20
C ASN A 418 19.86 18.14 -14.48
N LYS A 419 20.34 19.20 -13.82
CA LYS A 419 21.57 19.18 -13.02
C LYS A 419 21.53 18.15 -11.87
N TYR A 420 20.36 17.94 -11.28
CA TYR A 420 20.13 16.97 -10.20
C TYR A 420 19.64 15.59 -10.69
N GLU A 421 19.70 15.32 -12.01
CA GLU A 421 19.29 14.06 -12.64
C GLU A 421 17.83 13.63 -12.35
N CYS A 422 16.94 14.60 -12.13
CA CYS A 422 15.52 14.37 -11.80
C CYS A 422 14.55 15.02 -12.80
N LEU A 423 15.03 15.41 -13.99
CA LEU A 423 14.23 16.08 -15.03
C LEU A 423 12.94 15.31 -15.38
N ASN A 424 13.02 13.98 -15.47
CA ASN A 424 11.90 13.12 -15.85
C ASN A 424 10.73 13.19 -14.85
N THR A 425 10.97 13.61 -13.60
CA THR A 425 9.91 13.76 -12.60
C THR A 425 9.01 14.97 -12.87
N LEU A 426 9.57 16.05 -13.43
CA LEU A 426 8.86 17.33 -13.59
C LEU A 426 8.52 17.68 -15.06
N LYS A 427 9.34 17.25 -16.03
CA LYS A 427 9.22 17.63 -17.45
C LYS A 427 7.83 17.40 -18.03
N GLY A 428 7.18 16.30 -17.68
CA GLY A 428 5.85 15.96 -18.21
C GLY A 428 4.68 16.67 -17.53
N VAL A 429 4.88 17.27 -16.35
CA VAL A 429 3.80 17.88 -15.55
C VAL A 429 3.83 19.41 -15.52
N LEU A 430 5.01 20.02 -15.71
CA LEU A 430 5.14 21.48 -15.74
C LEU A 430 4.86 22.01 -17.15
N LYS A 431 3.61 22.42 -17.39
CA LYS A 431 3.17 23.11 -18.61
C LYS A 431 3.55 24.60 -18.56
N ASP A 432 3.47 25.28 -19.71
CA ASP A 432 3.83 26.71 -19.83
C ASP A 432 3.02 27.61 -18.89
N ASP A 433 1.72 27.31 -18.73
CA ASP A 433 0.80 28.06 -17.89
C ASP A 433 0.77 27.60 -16.42
N PHE A 434 1.60 26.62 -16.04
CA PHE A 434 1.53 25.98 -14.72
C PHE A 434 1.69 26.98 -13.57
N PHE A 435 2.64 27.88 -13.68
CA PHE A 435 2.92 28.94 -12.69
C PHE A 435 2.16 30.25 -12.95
N LYS A 436 1.36 30.34 -14.01
CA LYS A 436 0.59 31.55 -14.32
C LYS A 436 -0.30 31.93 -13.13
N LEU A 437 -0.19 33.18 -12.69
CA LEU A 437 -0.96 33.73 -11.57
C LEU A 437 -2.44 33.91 -11.98
N SER A 438 -3.34 33.18 -11.32
CA SER A 438 -4.79 33.38 -11.38
C SER A 438 -5.26 34.26 -10.22
N SER A 439 -6.52 34.74 -10.26
CA SER A 439 -7.14 35.46 -9.13
C SER A 439 -7.04 34.69 -7.81
N GLU A 440 -7.22 33.37 -7.84
CA GLU A 440 -7.05 32.51 -6.66
C GLU A 440 -5.60 32.41 -6.18
N LYS A 441 -4.63 32.31 -7.10
CA LYS A 441 -3.19 32.23 -6.78
C LYS A 441 -2.64 33.52 -6.18
N LYS A 442 -3.32 34.65 -6.39
CA LYS A 442 -2.99 35.95 -5.78
C LYS A 442 -3.36 36.03 -4.29
N HIS A 443 -4.26 35.17 -3.81
CA HIS A 443 -4.59 35.08 -2.38
C HIS A 443 -3.56 34.25 -1.61
N ILE A 444 -2.36 34.82 -1.40
CA ILE A 444 -1.20 34.17 -0.76
C ILE A 444 -1.46 33.67 0.67
N MET A 445 -2.46 34.25 1.35
CA MET A 445 -2.91 33.86 2.69
C MET A 445 -3.84 32.65 2.70
N LYS A 446 -4.35 32.24 1.52
CA LYS A 446 -5.17 31.04 1.37
C LYS A 446 -4.25 29.85 1.17
N LYS A 447 -4.44 28.80 1.98
CA LYS A 447 -3.75 27.52 1.79
C LYS A 447 -4.10 26.95 0.40
N GLY A 448 -3.11 26.88 -0.48
CA GLY A 448 -3.21 26.32 -1.82
C GLY A 448 -2.12 25.29 -2.08
N ARG A 449 -2.25 24.53 -3.17
CA ARG A 449 -1.30 23.51 -3.59
C ARG A 449 -1.28 23.42 -5.11
N PHE A 450 -0.13 23.03 -5.66
CA PHE A 450 -0.05 22.62 -7.05
C PHE A 450 -0.62 21.19 -7.23
N PRO A 451 -1.21 20.87 -8.39
CA PRO A 451 -1.78 19.56 -8.67
C PRO A 451 -0.66 18.54 -9.01
N LEU A 452 0.19 18.25 -8.02
CA LEU A 452 1.35 17.37 -8.12
C LEU A 452 1.24 16.21 -7.14
N THR A 453 1.89 15.09 -7.46
CA THR A 453 2.09 14.01 -6.49
C THR A 453 3.05 14.45 -5.37
N GLY A 454 3.09 13.73 -4.25
CA GLY A 454 4.06 14.00 -3.18
C GLY A 454 5.51 13.97 -3.67
N SER A 455 5.88 12.99 -4.49
CA SER A 455 7.23 12.91 -5.08
C SER A 455 7.56 14.09 -5.98
N GLN A 456 6.62 14.52 -6.83
CA GLN A 456 6.77 15.69 -7.69
C GLN A 456 6.88 16.98 -6.86
N THR A 457 6.09 17.10 -5.80
CA THR A 457 6.13 18.24 -4.87
C THR A 457 7.48 18.34 -4.18
N ASN A 458 8.05 17.22 -3.72
CA ASN A 458 9.36 17.20 -3.07
C ASN A 458 10.47 17.66 -4.03
N VAL A 459 10.46 17.15 -5.28
CA VAL A 459 11.44 17.56 -6.30
C VAL A 459 11.27 19.04 -6.65
N LEU A 460 10.03 19.48 -6.90
CA LEU A 460 9.75 20.88 -7.21
C LEU A 460 10.22 21.81 -6.07
N ALA A 461 9.97 21.44 -4.81
CA ALA A 461 10.43 22.22 -3.67
C ALA A 461 11.94 22.37 -3.62
N ARG A 462 12.68 21.28 -3.80
CA ARG A 462 14.15 21.32 -3.85
C ARG A 462 14.65 22.19 -4.99
N MET A 463 14.09 22.03 -6.20
CA MET A 463 14.53 22.79 -7.37
C MET A 463 14.21 24.27 -7.22
N PHE A 464 13.02 24.60 -6.72
CA PHE A 464 12.65 25.99 -6.47
C PHE A 464 13.51 26.62 -5.36
N TYR A 465 13.85 25.88 -4.31
CA TYR A 465 14.83 26.34 -3.31
C TYR A 465 16.16 26.74 -3.97
N GLU A 466 16.68 25.92 -4.89
CA GLU A 466 17.94 26.22 -5.60
C GLU A 466 17.83 27.43 -6.51
N VAL A 467 16.71 27.57 -7.23
CA VAL A 467 16.43 28.74 -8.09
C VAL A 467 16.34 30.00 -7.23
N LEU A 468 15.57 29.97 -6.14
CA LEU A 468 15.40 31.11 -5.23
C LEU A 468 16.72 31.50 -4.56
N MET A 469 17.51 30.51 -4.13
CA MET A 469 18.84 30.76 -3.56
C MET A 469 19.76 31.43 -4.59
N LYS A 470 19.78 30.94 -5.84
CA LYS A 470 20.57 31.54 -6.92
C LYS A 470 20.13 32.98 -7.20
N PHE A 471 18.82 33.22 -7.27
CA PHE A 471 18.24 34.55 -7.47
C PHE A 471 18.66 35.50 -6.33
N ILE A 472 18.58 35.06 -5.07
CA ILE A 472 18.94 35.89 -3.92
C ILE A 472 20.44 36.20 -3.87
N CYS A 473 21.29 35.27 -4.28
CA CYS A 473 22.74 35.45 -4.33
C CYS A 473 23.21 36.20 -5.59
N SER A 474 22.35 36.41 -6.58
CA SER A 474 22.65 37.15 -7.81
C SER A 474 22.66 38.65 -7.51
N SER A 475 23.86 39.23 -7.38
CA SER A 475 24.04 40.64 -6.99
C SER A 475 23.42 41.63 -7.98
N GLU A 476 23.36 41.30 -9.26
CA GLU A 476 22.79 42.20 -10.29
C GLU A 476 21.26 42.25 -10.22
N GLU A 477 20.60 41.11 -9.99
CA GLU A 477 19.14 41.04 -9.94
C GLU A 477 18.61 41.61 -8.61
N ILE A 478 19.23 41.26 -7.48
CA ILE A 478 18.66 41.57 -6.17
C ILE A 478 18.85 43.02 -5.71
N ASN A 479 19.92 43.70 -6.16
CA ASN A 479 20.22 45.07 -5.76
C ASN A 479 19.18 46.10 -6.26
N SER A 480 18.31 45.69 -7.19
CA SER A 480 17.21 46.51 -7.70
C SER A 480 15.94 46.47 -6.85
N PHE A 481 15.86 45.56 -5.87
CA PHE A 481 14.66 45.34 -5.05
C PHE A 481 14.71 46.06 -3.71
N ASP A 482 13.53 46.43 -3.21
CA ASP A 482 13.39 46.98 -1.85
C ASP A 482 13.83 45.97 -0.79
N SER A 483 14.40 46.50 0.30
CA SER A 483 14.86 45.72 1.46
C SER A 483 13.78 44.78 2.02
N ASN A 484 12.50 45.19 2.03
CA ASN A 484 11.40 44.34 2.51
C ASN A 484 11.09 43.19 1.55
N VAL A 485 11.24 43.40 0.24
CA VAL A 485 11.08 42.33 -0.76
C VAL A 485 12.19 41.30 -0.59
N ILE A 486 13.44 41.76 -0.45
CA ILE A 486 14.60 40.89 -0.20
C ILE A 486 14.41 40.07 1.08
N LEU A 487 14.01 40.74 2.17
CA LEU A 487 13.71 40.10 3.44
C LEU A 487 12.63 39.02 3.27
N LYS A 488 11.52 39.32 2.58
CA LYS A 488 10.45 38.35 2.31
C LYS A 488 10.93 37.12 1.55
N LEU A 489 11.75 37.31 0.51
CA LEU A 489 12.30 36.21 -0.27
C LEU A 489 13.23 35.34 0.58
N ARG A 490 14.05 35.95 1.44
CA ARG A 490 14.91 35.22 2.39
C ARG A 490 14.09 34.44 3.42
N GLN A 491 13.01 35.02 3.94
CA GLN A 491 12.08 34.33 4.84
C GLN A 491 11.45 33.09 4.17
N HIS A 492 10.99 33.21 2.92
CA HIS A 492 10.48 32.06 2.15
C HIS A 492 11.55 31.00 1.88
N LEU A 493 12.78 31.42 1.54
CA LEU A 493 13.91 30.52 1.36
C LEU A 493 14.17 29.72 2.65
N TYR A 494 14.16 30.40 3.81
CA TYR A 494 14.39 29.78 5.12
C TYR A 494 13.24 28.87 5.55
N ILE A 495 11.98 29.22 5.24
CA ILE A 495 10.83 28.32 5.42
C ILE A 495 11.01 27.02 4.62
N LEU A 496 11.39 27.14 3.34
CA LEU A 496 11.64 25.98 2.48
C LEU A 496 12.82 25.15 3.00
N LYS A 497 13.88 25.80 3.48
CA LYS A 497 15.01 25.15 4.15
C LYS A 497 14.55 24.29 5.32
N CYS A 498 13.77 24.85 6.24
CA CYS A 498 13.30 24.12 7.42
C CYS A 498 12.47 22.90 7.03
N ILE A 499 11.55 23.02 6.08
CA ILE A 499 10.67 21.90 5.70
C ILE A 499 11.44 20.82 4.95
N LEU A 500 12.38 21.20 4.07
CA LEU A 500 13.25 20.25 3.39
C LEU A 500 14.21 19.55 4.37
N ASN A 501 14.75 20.28 5.36
CA ASN A 501 15.49 19.69 6.47
C ASN A 501 14.65 18.62 7.18
N LEU A 502 13.44 18.96 7.61
CA LEU A 502 12.55 17.99 8.27
C LEU A 502 12.27 16.79 7.36
N LEU A 503 11.96 17.00 6.07
CA LEU A 503 11.73 15.91 5.14
C LEU A 503 12.92 14.93 5.07
N TYR A 504 14.15 15.43 5.00
CA TYR A 504 15.35 14.60 4.88
C TYR A 504 15.82 13.99 6.20
N LEU A 505 15.70 14.72 7.31
CA LEU A 505 15.97 14.21 8.66
C LEU A 505 15.03 13.04 9.00
N MET A 506 13.73 13.19 8.71
CA MET A 506 12.73 12.14 8.97
C MET A 506 12.89 10.89 8.10
N GLU A 507 13.69 10.96 7.04
CA GLU A 507 14.03 9.81 6.17
C GLU A 507 15.49 9.33 6.38
N SER A 508 16.20 9.79 7.43
CA SER A 508 17.63 9.50 7.65
C SER A 508 17.94 8.27 8.49
N PHE A 509 19.02 7.61 8.09
CA PHE A 509 19.73 6.58 8.85
C PHE A 509 21.11 7.08 9.32
N GLU A 510 21.52 8.30 8.93
CA GLU A 510 22.88 8.81 9.12
C GLU A 510 23.14 9.32 10.54
N PHE A 511 22.08 9.60 11.30
CA PHE A 511 22.16 10.20 12.63
C PHE A 511 21.69 9.18 13.68
N ASP A 512 22.34 9.17 14.84
CA ASP A 512 21.78 8.55 16.03
C ASP A 512 20.53 9.30 16.51
N SER A 513 19.73 8.65 17.36
CA SER A 513 18.41 9.18 17.76
C SER A 513 18.51 10.47 18.58
N ASP A 514 19.54 10.63 19.42
CA ASP A 514 19.69 11.80 20.30
C ASP A 514 20.08 13.04 19.49
N ASN A 515 21.00 12.89 18.53
CA ASN A 515 21.37 13.98 17.63
C ASN A 515 20.20 14.33 16.69
N LEU A 516 19.48 13.33 16.17
CA LEU A 516 18.32 13.54 15.32
C LEU A 516 17.20 14.28 16.04
N GLU A 517 16.90 13.91 17.30
CA GLU A 517 15.91 14.59 18.15
C GLU A 517 16.21 16.10 18.24
N LYS A 518 17.45 16.47 18.59
CA LYS A 518 17.86 17.87 18.74
C LYS A 518 17.75 18.66 17.44
N MET A 519 18.24 18.09 16.34
CA MET A 519 18.18 18.74 15.02
C MET A 519 16.74 18.96 14.56
N VAL A 520 15.86 17.99 14.81
CA VAL A 520 14.44 18.09 14.48
C VAL A 520 13.77 19.13 15.38
N GLU A 521 14.04 19.14 16.69
CA GLU A 521 13.50 20.15 17.62
C GLU A 521 13.87 21.57 17.19
N GLU A 522 15.16 21.82 16.92
CA GLU A 522 15.65 23.12 16.47
C GLU A 522 14.98 23.54 15.16
N THR A 523 14.92 22.63 14.18
CA THR A 523 14.33 22.90 12.87
C THR A 523 12.84 23.21 12.98
N VAL A 524 12.07 22.48 13.80
CA VAL A 524 10.64 22.72 14.01
C VAL A 524 10.41 24.06 14.70
N ASN A 525 11.16 24.37 15.75
CA ASN A 525 11.02 25.64 16.47
C ASN A 525 11.36 26.83 15.56
N ASN A 526 12.45 26.73 14.78
CA ASN A 526 12.84 27.77 13.81
C ASN A 526 11.81 27.92 12.69
N PHE A 527 11.23 26.81 12.20
CA PHE A 527 10.14 26.83 11.23
C PHE A 527 8.94 27.65 11.73
N PHE A 528 8.49 27.45 12.97
CA PHE A 528 7.35 28.19 13.49
C PHE A 528 7.66 29.67 13.72
N LYS A 529 8.85 30.01 14.23
CA LYS A 529 9.29 31.41 14.36
C LYS A 529 9.20 32.14 13.03
N ILE A 530 9.83 31.59 11.99
CA ILE A 530 9.84 32.23 10.67
C ILE A 530 8.46 32.24 10.02
N LEU A 531 7.64 31.19 10.23
CA LEU A 531 6.30 31.08 9.64
C LEU A 531 5.42 32.24 10.06
N PHE A 532 5.41 32.58 11.34
CA PHE A 532 4.56 33.64 11.89
C PHE A 532 5.08 35.04 11.59
N VAL A 533 6.40 35.24 11.51
CA VAL A 533 6.95 36.52 11.02
C VAL A 533 6.61 36.72 9.53
N THR A 534 6.59 35.63 8.75
CA THR A 534 6.30 35.71 7.31
C THR A 534 4.80 35.88 7.01
N TYR A 535 3.91 35.17 7.71
CA TYR A 535 2.48 35.16 7.37
C TYR A 535 1.58 35.80 8.44
N GLY A 536 2.15 36.37 9.49
CA GLY A 536 1.41 37.00 10.57
C GLY A 536 0.61 36.04 11.46
N GLU A 537 0.00 36.61 12.50
CA GLU A 537 -0.75 35.87 13.53
C GLU A 537 -2.04 35.23 13.02
N ASN A 538 -2.56 35.69 11.88
CA ASN A 538 -3.79 35.19 11.27
C ASN A 538 -3.61 33.82 10.58
N MET A 539 -2.37 33.31 10.49
CA MET A 539 -2.07 32.01 9.89
C MET A 539 -2.76 30.88 10.65
N LYS A 540 -3.70 30.20 9.99
CA LYS A 540 -4.49 29.11 10.58
C LYS A 540 -3.72 27.80 10.53
N LEU A 541 -3.30 27.26 11.66
CA LEU A 541 -2.60 25.98 11.73
C LEU A 541 -3.56 24.79 11.63
N SER A 542 -3.32 23.89 10.67
CA SER A 542 -4.04 22.60 10.62
C SER A 542 -3.36 21.58 11.52
N MET A 543 -4.04 20.46 11.79
CA MET A 543 -3.52 19.37 12.62
C MET A 543 -2.11 18.89 12.21
N LYS A 544 -1.81 18.83 10.90
CA LYS A 544 -0.47 18.46 10.40
C LYS A 544 0.66 19.37 10.90
N TYR A 545 0.41 20.69 10.99
CA TYR A 545 1.39 21.62 11.57
C TYR A 545 1.56 21.33 13.05
N HIS A 546 0.48 21.05 13.77
CA HIS A 546 0.60 20.72 15.18
C HIS A 546 1.35 19.40 15.42
N PHE A 547 1.18 18.39 14.56
CA PHE A 547 1.85 17.10 14.72
C PHE A 547 3.38 17.16 14.62
N ILE A 548 3.95 18.04 13.79
CA ILE A 548 5.41 18.16 13.70
C ILE A 548 6.05 18.62 15.02
N LEU A 549 5.30 19.25 15.94
CA LEU A 549 5.79 19.62 17.27
C LEU A 549 6.00 18.40 18.19
N HIS A 550 5.37 17.25 17.87
CA HIS A 550 5.54 15.99 18.61
C HIS A 550 6.75 15.18 18.13
N TYR A 551 7.37 15.55 17.02
CA TYR A 551 8.44 14.74 16.42
C TYR A 551 9.64 14.50 17.33
N PRO A 552 10.17 15.48 18.08
CA PRO A 552 11.29 15.23 18.97
C PRO A 552 10.96 14.15 20.01
N LEU A 553 9.81 14.27 20.68
CA LEU A 553 9.35 13.24 21.62
C LEU A 553 9.11 11.89 20.94
N MET A 554 8.56 11.88 19.73
CA MET A 554 8.39 10.65 18.95
C MET A 554 9.75 9.97 18.67
N ILE A 555 10.76 10.73 18.25
CA ILE A 555 12.11 10.23 18.00
C ILE A 555 12.73 9.69 19.30
N LYS A 556 12.57 10.41 20.41
CA LYS A 556 13.04 9.99 21.73
C LYS A 556 12.43 8.65 22.18
N LYS A 557 11.17 8.38 21.84
CA LYS A 557 10.46 7.17 22.25
C LYS A 557 10.63 5.99 21.30
N PHE A 558 10.76 6.25 20.00
CA PHE A 558 10.76 5.21 18.95
C PHE A 558 12.06 5.14 18.14
N GLY A 559 13.03 6.02 18.40
CA GLY A 559 14.27 6.10 17.64
C GLY A 559 14.05 6.64 16.23
N LEU A 560 14.64 5.99 15.23
CA LEU A 560 14.68 6.51 13.86
C LEU A 560 13.28 6.55 13.21
N PRO A 561 12.79 7.73 12.81
CA PRO A 561 11.44 7.92 12.27
C PRO A 561 11.24 7.33 10.87
N VAL A 562 12.33 6.98 10.18
CA VAL A 562 12.27 6.32 8.86
C VAL A 562 11.53 4.99 8.91
N TYR A 563 11.56 4.31 10.06
CA TYR A 563 10.79 3.08 10.29
C TYR A 563 9.30 3.34 10.52
N LEU A 564 8.95 4.58 10.87
CA LEU A 564 7.58 5.01 11.16
C LEU A 564 6.86 5.62 9.94
N SER A 565 7.49 5.64 8.77
CA SER A 565 6.91 6.26 7.58
C SER A 565 5.94 5.34 6.81
N CYS A 566 4.80 5.89 6.38
CA CYS A 566 3.84 5.18 5.51
C CYS A 566 4.23 5.19 4.02
N LYS A 567 5.28 5.92 3.61
CA LYS A 567 5.67 6.08 2.20
C LYS A 567 5.84 4.74 1.47
N ARG A 568 6.40 3.74 2.14
CA ARG A 568 6.58 2.39 1.58
C ARG A 568 5.31 1.55 1.68
N PHE A 569 4.50 1.76 2.72
CA PHE A 569 3.19 1.15 2.83
C PHE A 569 2.25 1.58 1.67
N GLU A 570 2.34 2.82 1.20
CA GLU A 570 1.64 3.28 -0.01
C GLU A 570 2.03 2.52 -1.28
N SER A 571 3.29 2.12 -1.38
CA SER A 571 3.74 1.28 -2.50
C SER A 571 3.20 -0.15 -2.37
N LEU A 572 3.06 -0.68 -1.14
CA LEU A 572 2.37 -1.95 -0.88
C LEU A 572 0.86 -1.84 -1.19
N ASN A 573 0.22 -0.70 -0.88
CA ASN A 573 -1.16 -0.42 -1.27
C ASN A 573 -1.35 -0.50 -2.78
N LYS A 574 -0.43 0.08 -3.56
CA LYS A 574 -0.43 -0.06 -5.03
C LYS A 574 -0.32 -1.52 -5.46
N TYR A 575 0.55 -2.29 -4.84
CA TYR A 575 0.68 -3.72 -5.10
C TYR A 575 -0.64 -4.48 -4.85
N VAL A 576 -1.31 -4.22 -3.72
CA VAL A 576 -2.63 -4.80 -3.41
C VAL A 576 -3.68 -4.43 -4.47
N LYS A 577 -3.74 -3.15 -4.88
CA LYS A 577 -4.64 -2.67 -5.94
C LYS A 577 -4.41 -3.42 -7.26
N GLU A 578 -3.15 -3.62 -7.65
CA GLU A 578 -2.79 -4.33 -8.88
C GLU A 578 -3.26 -5.80 -8.89
N LYS A 579 -3.20 -6.48 -7.73
CA LYS A 579 -3.69 -7.87 -7.62
C LYS A 579 -5.20 -7.98 -7.85
N MET A 580 -5.96 -6.91 -7.61
CA MET A 580 -7.39 -6.87 -7.86
C MET A 580 -7.79 -6.50 -9.28
N VAL A 581 -7.05 -5.62 -9.95
CA VAL A 581 -7.35 -5.23 -11.34
C VAL A 581 -7.44 -6.47 -12.25
N LEU A 582 -6.64 -7.49 -11.97
CA LEU A 582 -6.57 -8.75 -12.72
C LEU A 582 -7.56 -9.82 -12.23
N ASN A 583 -8.57 -9.46 -11.43
CA ASN A 583 -9.45 -10.42 -10.78
C ASN A 583 -10.90 -10.32 -11.26
N CYS A 584 -11.46 -11.43 -11.74
CA CYS A 584 -12.84 -11.48 -12.20
C CYS A 584 -13.86 -11.66 -11.05
N CYS A 585 -13.42 -12.18 -9.90
CA CYS A 585 -14.30 -12.44 -8.75
C CYS A 585 -14.33 -11.25 -7.79
N LYS A 586 -15.44 -10.49 -7.79
CA LYS A 586 -15.67 -9.37 -6.86
C LYS A 586 -16.52 -9.74 -5.63
N LYS A 587 -16.99 -10.99 -5.52
CA LYS A 587 -17.87 -11.43 -4.41
C LYS A 587 -17.13 -11.47 -3.06
N ASN A 588 -15.89 -11.93 -3.05
CA ASN A 588 -15.04 -11.99 -1.86
C ASN A 588 -13.65 -11.42 -2.19
N ILE A 589 -13.56 -10.10 -2.10
CA ILE A 589 -12.39 -9.31 -2.47
C ILE A 589 -11.20 -9.66 -1.56
N GLY A 590 -11.40 -9.69 -0.24
CA GLY A 590 -10.35 -10.01 0.74
C GLY A 590 -9.72 -11.37 0.48
N LEU A 591 -10.53 -12.43 0.37
CA LEU A 591 -10.06 -13.79 0.09
C LEU A 591 -9.21 -13.86 -1.19
N SER A 592 -9.67 -13.18 -2.24
CA SER A 592 -8.97 -13.23 -3.53
C SER A 592 -7.63 -12.51 -3.49
N ILE A 593 -7.56 -11.36 -2.82
CA ILE A 593 -6.33 -10.60 -2.62
C ILE A 593 -5.32 -11.44 -1.85
N ILE A 594 -5.72 -11.89 -0.65
CA ILE A 594 -4.82 -12.62 0.23
C ILE A 594 -4.30 -13.89 -0.43
N ARG A 595 -5.14 -14.63 -1.16
CA ARG A 595 -4.71 -15.83 -1.89
C ARG A 595 -3.64 -15.53 -2.94
N LYS A 596 -3.73 -14.41 -3.66
CA LYS A 596 -2.72 -14.01 -4.63
C LYS A 596 -1.42 -13.60 -3.93
N ILE A 597 -1.53 -12.82 -2.86
CA ILE A 597 -0.39 -12.39 -2.05
C ILE A 597 0.37 -13.59 -1.47
N VAL A 598 -0.32 -14.56 -0.89
CA VAL A 598 0.28 -15.82 -0.40
C VAL A 598 1.05 -16.53 -1.51
N TYR A 599 0.45 -16.61 -2.70
CA TYR A 599 1.10 -17.25 -3.84
C TYR A 599 2.36 -16.49 -4.29
N ASP A 600 2.29 -15.16 -4.41
CA ASP A 600 3.45 -14.33 -4.77
C ASP A 600 4.56 -14.42 -3.71
N ASN A 601 4.19 -14.51 -2.44
CA ASN A 601 5.13 -14.72 -1.33
C ASN A 601 5.89 -16.05 -1.48
N PHE A 602 5.21 -17.11 -1.91
CA PHE A 602 5.86 -18.37 -2.24
C PHE A 602 6.76 -18.28 -3.47
N LEU A 603 6.31 -17.62 -4.54
CA LEU A 603 7.14 -17.42 -5.74
C LEU A 603 8.44 -16.67 -5.40
N ASN A 604 8.36 -15.61 -4.59
CA ASN A 604 9.52 -14.86 -4.15
C ASN A 604 10.48 -15.70 -3.30
N SER A 605 9.99 -16.72 -2.56
CA SER A 605 10.86 -17.62 -1.79
C SER A 605 11.64 -18.61 -2.65
N LEU A 606 11.22 -18.84 -3.91
CA LEU A 606 11.93 -19.70 -4.86
C LEU A 606 13.02 -18.96 -5.66
N ILE A 607 13.03 -17.63 -5.61
CA ILE A 607 14.01 -16.79 -6.31
C ILE A 607 15.05 -16.30 -5.29
N HIS A 608 16.30 -16.78 -5.41
CA HIS A 608 17.43 -16.20 -4.67
C HIS A 608 17.86 -14.90 -5.36
N GLU A 609 17.46 -13.74 -4.83
CA GLU A 609 17.90 -12.45 -5.37
C GLU A 609 19.23 -11.98 -4.80
N ASN A 610 20.16 -11.64 -5.70
CA ASN A 610 21.32 -10.81 -5.39
C ASN A 610 20.87 -9.40 -4.96
N LYS A 611 21.44 -8.91 -3.86
CA LYS A 611 21.20 -7.57 -3.32
C LYS A 611 21.62 -6.50 -4.35
N ILE A 612 20.69 -5.95 -5.13
CA ILE A 612 20.93 -4.71 -5.90
C ILE A 612 20.99 -3.55 -4.90
N SER A 613 22.09 -2.81 -4.81
CA SER A 613 22.16 -1.59 -3.99
C SER A 613 21.44 -0.46 -4.71
N ASP A 614 20.43 0.15 -4.08
CA ASP A 614 19.81 1.37 -4.61
C ASP A 614 20.81 2.54 -4.48
N SER A 615 21.02 3.29 -5.55
CA SER A 615 21.80 4.52 -5.48
C SER A 615 21.02 5.61 -4.73
N ILE A 616 21.65 6.25 -3.75
CA ILE A 616 21.08 7.41 -3.05
C ILE A 616 20.92 8.56 -4.05
N SER A 617 19.74 9.18 -4.09
CA SER A 617 19.43 10.33 -4.95
C SER A 617 20.39 11.51 -4.72
N LEU A 618 20.90 12.11 -5.81
CA LEU A 618 21.78 13.29 -5.76
C LEU A 618 21.18 14.46 -4.98
N ILE A 619 19.84 14.62 -5.01
CA ILE A 619 19.10 15.65 -4.28
C ILE A 619 19.44 15.66 -2.78
N ARG A 620 19.58 14.46 -2.19
CA ARG A 620 19.86 14.29 -0.77
C ARG A 620 21.34 14.39 -0.46
N LYS A 621 22.19 13.81 -1.31
CA LYS A 621 23.66 13.78 -1.09
C LYS A 621 24.28 15.17 -0.95
N THR A 622 23.71 16.18 -1.62
CA THR A 622 24.25 17.55 -1.62
C THR A 622 23.55 18.46 -0.62
N TRP A 623 22.69 17.93 0.26
CA TRP A 623 21.91 18.75 1.16
C TRP A 623 22.68 19.10 2.43
N ASP A 624 22.78 20.39 2.73
CA ASP A 624 23.33 20.89 3.99
C ASP A 624 22.23 20.95 5.06
N PHE A 625 22.45 20.36 6.23
CA PHE A 625 21.47 20.38 7.32
C PHE A 625 21.56 21.62 8.22
N ASN A 626 22.55 22.51 8.02
CA ASN A 626 22.66 23.73 8.81
C ASN A 626 21.36 24.55 8.71
N CYS A 627 20.81 24.88 9.87
CA CYS A 627 19.53 25.57 10.03
C CYS A 627 19.60 26.67 11.11
N SER A 628 20.76 27.30 11.26
CA SER A 628 20.90 28.46 12.14
C SER A 628 19.98 29.59 11.68
N LEU A 629 19.18 30.12 12.60
CA LEU A 629 18.28 31.24 12.33
C LEU A 629 19.05 32.54 12.42
N ASP A 630 19.15 33.26 11.32
CA ASP A 630 19.65 34.64 11.28
C ASP A 630 18.59 35.57 11.89
N GLU A 631 18.97 36.31 12.95
CA GLU A 631 18.06 37.21 13.66
C GLU A 631 17.48 38.31 12.76
N SER A 632 18.18 38.70 11.68
CA SER A 632 17.66 39.67 10.71
C SER A 632 16.39 39.19 10.00
N LEU A 633 16.14 37.86 9.96
CA LEU A 633 14.93 37.29 9.37
C LEU A 633 13.69 37.49 10.25
N MET A 634 13.86 37.88 11.52
CA MET A 634 12.77 38.07 12.48
C MET A 634 12.06 39.42 12.34
N GLU A 635 12.55 40.30 11.46
CA GLU A 635 11.88 41.55 11.14
C GLU A 635 10.56 41.30 10.39
N CYS A 636 9.49 41.99 10.81
CA CYS A 636 8.20 41.91 10.13
C CYS A 636 8.28 42.61 8.76
N SER A 637 8.30 41.84 7.67
CA SER A 637 8.15 42.41 6.33
C SER A 637 6.67 42.70 6.07
N THR A 638 6.24 43.96 6.17
CA THR A 638 4.85 44.38 5.91
C THR A 638 4.56 44.41 4.41
N LEU A 639 4.47 43.23 3.78
CA LEU A 639 4.01 43.11 2.38
C LEU A 639 2.49 43.07 2.26
N GLU A 640 1.77 42.88 3.38
CA GLU A 640 0.30 42.89 3.43
C GLU A 640 -0.25 44.23 2.95
N HIS A 641 0.29 45.36 3.42
CA HIS A 641 -0.14 46.69 2.97
C HIS A 641 0.25 46.99 1.51
N VAL A 642 1.41 46.54 1.04
CA VAL A 642 1.86 46.79 -0.34
C VAL A 642 1.00 46.01 -1.34
N LEU A 643 0.70 44.74 -1.04
CA LEU A 643 -0.16 43.91 -1.89
C LEU A 643 -1.62 44.30 -1.82
N GLU A 644 -2.14 44.65 -0.64
CA GLU A 644 -3.49 45.21 -0.53
C GLU A 644 -3.60 46.51 -1.32
N TYR A 645 -2.59 47.39 -1.24
CA TYR A 645 -2.56 48.64 -1.99
C TYR A 645 -2.40 48.45 -3.52
N GLU A 646 -1.54 47.54 -3.97
CA GLU A 646 -1.40 47.22 -5.40
C GLU A 646 -2.66 46.54 -5.97
N ILE A 647 -3.29 45.64 -5.21
CA ILE A 647 -4.58 45.03 -5.59
C ILE A 647 -5.69 46.09 -5.60
N LEU A 648 -5.71 47.00 -4.64
CA LEU A 648 -6.65 48.13 -4.62
C LEU A 648 -6.47 49.01 -5.86
N ASN A 649 -5.22 49.36 -6.20
CA ASN A 649 -4.89 50.20 -7.35
C ASN A 649 -5.24 49.51 -8.67
N LEU A 650 -4.95 48.22 -8.82
CA LEU A 650 -5.35 47.46 -10.01
C LEU A 650 -6.87 47.39 -10.15
N ASN A 651 -7.60 47.23 -9.05
CA ASN A 651 -9.06 47.26 -9.07
C ASN A 651 -9.61 48.67 -9.37
N MET A 652 -8.95 49.73 -8.89
CA MET A 652 -9.31 51.11 -9.22
C MET A 652 -9.10 51.40 -10.72
N GLN A 653 -7.95 51.02 -11.28
CA GLN A 653 -7.66 51.18 -12.72
C GLN A 653 -8.62 50.39 -13.60
N LEU A 654 -9.01 49.18 -13.19
CA LEU A 654 -9.99 48.37 -13.91
C LEU A 654 -11.39 49.03 -13.87
N ASN A 655 -11.78 49.58 -12.73
CA ASN A 655 -13.04 50.31 -12.59
C ASN A 655 -13.05 51.62 -13.38
N GLU A 656 -11.94 52.36 -13.43
CA GLU A 656 -11.80 53.57 -14.25
C GLU A 656 -11.87 53.24 -15.75
N SER A 657 -11.27 52.13 -16.18
CA SER A 657 -11.39 51.62 -17.55
C SER A 657 -12.83 51.29 -17.92
N ILE A 658 -13.57 50.60 -17.03
CA ILE A 658 -14.98 50.24 -17.24
C ILE A 658 -15.88 51.48 -17.25
N VAL A 659 -15.59 52.49 -16.43
CA VAL A 659 -16.35 53.75 -16.40
C VAL A 659 -16.10 54.58 -17.66
N ASN A 660 -14.88 54.57 -18.20
CA ASN A 660 -14.56 55.27 -19.45
C ASN A 660 -15.15 54.59 -20.69
N GLU A 661 -15.19 53.25 -20.74
CA GLU A 661 -15.85 52.50 -21.83
C GLU A 661 -17.38 52.65 -21.85
N ASN A 662 -18.01 53.03 -20.73
CA ASN A 662 -19.46 53.28 -20.67
C ASN A 662 -19.85 54.76 -20.93
N ASN A 663 -18.86 55.64 -21.11
CA ASN A 663 -19.05 57.07 -21.38
C ASN A 663 -18.61 57.49 -22.81
N GLU A 664 -18.15 56.53 -23.63
CA GLU A 664 -18.10 56.62 -25.10
C GLU A 664 -19.30 55.89 -25.71
#